data_AF-A0A1V0DI12-F1
#
_entry.id   AF-A0A1V0DI12-F1
#
_cell.length_a   1.000
_cell.length_b   1.000
_cell.length_c   1.000
_cell.angle_alpha   90.00
_cell.angle_beta   90.00
_cell.angle_gamma   90.00
#
_symmetry.space_group_name_H-M   'P 1'
#
loop_
_entity.id
_entity.type
_entity.pdbx_description
1 polymer ?
#
loop_
_entity_poly.entity_id
_entity_poly.type
_entity_poly.pdbx_seq_one_letter_code
_entity_poly.pdbx_strand_id
1 'polypeptide(L)'
;MIAILSLSSRRRRIGFGLALLLVAAVGVALVRIDASRAYGGMPEAYRVYWNWVGRLSQGDSMALRQGVELLFEYPDLRPLYLQLAETCRQADRLPDCREAMRLVQPAEPAAVLYQQVALHQLDPEADLDAADGLALAGHPALDPTLARWLVDEAGRAHEAGREALAAIWQTRLASDSTAAAAAFGLGYLAVQQRDWAAAERYLVQATRIRPDDPEAYRELGRIYYLTGRPDRFEAALTDGIRAAEAQYDLKKELILRGNLGWGLMQRSGRLDQAAQVFEEAIAQSRMLADGETEGINLYRLALVRYRQFRYQDALDLLDRADEHYAVHLPQRRSDVLALRGTVLGDMVRLEEAERTLHAAIEDARAQGHASAHVNASIALAQLQYRMGRYEAADATARQALARAETYDMVDAVIGAHMVLGDLAARHGDFREAEQHYRAGLEQAEKTKSDSRIRELYRRLGRMALTTHDARRAQFYYEKLLETTGPDQGERAEIYLGLGDTYARFGNRDKARQYYDQALTHLGEGGNRHLRVNALLARAWVEIEGADYETAAATLQAVRPLVADDAGGRSRLEAALGNLYLAQGRYGEALRHLRRAAAVPVQMQRPATRWHLLHGQALAYWHLGQRAAAEEAFLEAIRGIESLRSTLDAAEDRAFFVQNKTRVFDNYAAFLEEQGRLEEALYYTERARSRSLVDLLYTTQRGRELDATRLTDQAIEMDRRLRALAQELRWTALEPASEAEDAPEATTRASYLRREYERTDSLYRQVSLRLRDAERMYVFDPIVPDSVQALLRPDEAMIVYNLHTLERGGRPEPRSLAYIVHADGVHLQRLEVDDETVREAVRFFRSQISTGEGTPGTGWQPTARRLYADLVAPLLPALPPGIRHLHLVPEGALHYLPFAALQDEQGRFLVERFSLSVVPSATVLALSRRRNPRRWRSMLLVADPAGRLPGARQEVRAIAARATSRRIVLEGARATQANLEERAPAYDILHLATHGQFVSQAPWRSYLELADGPFHVDEIGRLRLDAYLVTLSACETALSGGLLSDIPDGDEWIGLNQAFLAAGTPTVMASLWAIDDEVSSPLMIGFYDRLGPEGKAHALATMQRRFIQDPATRHPFYWAAFTVIGDPL
;
A
#
# COMPACT_ATOMS: atom_id res chain seq x y z
N MET A 1 -3.54 57.84 -1.08
CA MET A 1 -4.98 58.12 -1.32
C MET A 1 -5.67 58.02 0.04
N ILE A 2 -6.26 59.09 0.60
CA ILE A 2 -7.51 59.78 0.20
C ILE A 2 -8.72 58.88 0.53
N ALA A 3 -9.71 59.24 1.36
CA ALA A 3 -10.06 60.55 1.98
C ALA A 3 -10.50 60.45 3.48
N ILE A 4 -11.01 61.56 4.03
CA ILE A 4 -11.40 61.78 5.45
C ILE A 4 -12.86 62.32 5.49
N LEU A 5 -13.48 62.39 6.68
CA LEU A 5 -14.74 63.09 7.09
C LEU A 5 -16.00 62.19 7.19
N SER A 6 -16.95 62.40 8.12
CA SER A 6 -17.11 63.45 9.16
C SER A 6 -17.81 62.98 10.47
N LEU A 7 -17.48 63.68 11.56
CA LEU A 7 -18.33 64.23 12.65
C LEU A 7 -19.88 64.07 12.51
N SER A 8 -20.73 64.02 13.55
CA SER A 8 -20.65 63.89 15.05
C SER A 8 -22.11 63.83 15.62
N SER A 9 -22.52 63.92 16.91
CA SER A 9 -21.87 64.15 18.22
C SER A 9 -22.78 63.72 19.42
N ARG A 10 -22.18 63.43 20.59
CA ARG A 10 -22.72 63.58 21.99
C ARG A 10 -24.15 63.08 22.37
N ARG A 11 -24.19 62.10 23.29
CA ARG A 11 -24.76 62.27 24.66
C ARG A 11 -24.05 61.35 25.67
N ARG A 12 -24.28 61.53 26.97
CA ARG A 12 -23.40 61.03 28.06
C ARG A 12 -23.96 59.84 28.85
N ARG A 13 -23.06 58.92 29.20
CA ARG A 13 -23.03 58.00 30.38
C ARG A 13 -24.27 57.95 31.29
N ILE A 14 -25.03 56.86 31.15
CA ILE A 14 -25.57 56.01 32.23
C ILE A 14 -25.45 54.59 31.67
N GLY A 15 -25.07 53.51 32.36
CA GLY A 15 -24.54 53.29 33.71
C GLY A 15 -24.10 51.81 33.79
N PHE A 16 -23.23 51.42 34.72
CA PHE A 16 -22.59 50.09 34.80
C PHE A 16 -23.53 48.90 34.47
N GLY A 17 -23.28 48.20 33.35
CA GLY A 17 -24.00 46.98 32.93
C GLY A 17 -23.63 46.56 31.50
N LEU A 18 -23.55 45.24 31.26
CA LEU A 18 -23.29 44.60 29.96
C LEU A 18 -22.06 45.13 29.17
N ALA A 19 -20.85 44.80 29.64
CA ALA A 19 -19.60 44.98 28.88
C ALA A 19 -18.62 43.79 29.03
N LEU A 20 -19.14 42.58 29.29
CA LEU A 20 -18.35 41.42 29.73
C LEU A 20 -18.86 40.08 29.14
N LEU A 21 -19.40 40.09 27.92
CA LEU A 21 -20.09 38.93 27.32
C LEU A 21 -19.80 38.65 25.83
N LEU A 22 -18.93 39.42 25.16
CA LEU A 22 -18.67 39.29 23.72
C LEU A 22 -17.17 39.33 23.33
N VAL A 23 -16.28 38.92 24.24
CA VAL A 23 -14.93 38.45 23.88
C VAL A 23 -14.66 37.12 24.60
N ALA A 24 -15.33 36.08 24.14
CA ALA A 24 -14.95 34.69 24.37
C ALA A 24 -14.67 34.08 23.00
N ALA A 25 -13.40 33.97 22.65
CA ALA A 25 -13.00 33.16 21.48
C ALA A 25 -13.39 31.69 21.74
N VAL A 26 -13.56 30.91 20.67
CA VAL A 26 -13.97 29.51 20.76
C VAL A 26 -12.92 28.72 21.56
N GLY A 27 -13.26 28.37 22.79
CA GLY A 27 -12.44 27.57 23.68
C GLY A 27 -13.23 26.36 24.18
N VAL A 28 -12.53 25.25 24.40
CA VAL A 28 -13.12 23.96 24.80
C VAL A 28 -13.93 24.11 26.09
N ALA A 29 -15.26 24.06 25.96
CA ALA A 29 -16.18 24.15 27.08
C ALA A 29 -16.24 22.83 27.86
N LEU A 30 -15.16 22.51 28.59
CA LEU A 30 -15.12 21.41 29.55
C LEU A 30 -16.34 21.48 30.48
N VAL A 31 -16.96 20.32 30.71
CA VAL A 31 -18.17 20.20 31.54
C VAL A 31 -17.91 20.78 32.92
N ARG A 32 -18.60 21.88 33.26
CA ARG A 32 -18.68 22.36 34.64
C ARG A 32 -19.56 21.40 35.44
N ILE A 33 -18.93 20.40 36.05
CA ILE A 33 -19.53 19.72 37.20
C ILE A 33 -19.58 20.74 38.34
N ASP A 34 -20.78 21.14 38.73
CA ASP A 34 -21.00 21.91 39.95
C ASP A 34 -20.76 20.99 41.17
N ALA A 35 -20.19 21.52 42.24
CA ALA A 35 -19.90 20.77 43.46
C ALA A 35 -21.18 20.18 44.09
N SER A 36 -22.34 20.81 43.83
CA SER A 36 -23.67 20.28 44.18
C SER A 36 -23.97 18.90 43.58
N ARG A 37 -23.39 18.57 42.41
CA ARG A 37 -23.58 17.30 41.70
C ARG A 37 -22.61 16.23 42.16
N ALA A 38 -21.37 16.59 42.52
CA ALA A 38 -20.35 15.67 43.00
C ALA A 38 -20.52 15.29 44.48
N TYR A 39 -21.02 16.22 45.31
CA TYR A 39 -21.37 15.95 46.72
C TYR A 39 -22.87 15.64 46.93
N GLY A 40 -23.61 15.39 45.85
CA GLY A 40 -25.06 15.14 45.89
C GLY A 40 -25.40 13.86 46.63
N GLY A 41 -25.94 13.99 47.85
CA GLY A 41 -26.27 12.84 48.71
C GLY A 41 -25.09 12.24 49.47
N MET A 42 -23.91 12.85 49.42
CA MET A 42 -22.73 12.39 50.17
C MET A 42 -22.84 12.75 51.66
N PRO A 43 -22.58 11.82 52.60
CA PRO A 43 -22.53 12.11 54.03
C PRO A 43 -21.47 13.16 54.39
N GLU A 44 -21.73 13.91 55.46
CA GLU A 44 -20.89 15.04 55.87
C GLU A 44 -19.42 14.65 56.09
N ALA A 45 -19.15 13.56 56.79
CA ALA A 45 -17.79 13.06 57.04
C ALA A 45 -16.99 12.83 55.74
N TYR A 46 -17.59 12.19 54.74
CA TYR A 46 -16.95 11.95 53.43
C TYR A 46 -16.74 13.25 52.65
N ARG A 47 -17.73 14.16 52.67
CA ARG A 47 -17.61 15.49 52.05
C ARG A 47 -16.48 16.32 52.68
N VAL A 48 -16.34 16.30 54.00
CA VAL A 48 -15.27 17.02 54.71
C VAL A 48 -13.92 16.37 54.43
N TYR A 49 -13.83 15.04 54.45
CA TYR A 49 -12.63 14.28 54.05
C TYR A 49 -12.16 14.60 52.63
N TRP A 50 -13.03 14.59 51.62
CA TRP A 50 -12.60 14.91 50.25
C TRP A 50 -12.18 16.38 50.07
N ASN A 51 -12.80 17.32 50.80
CA ASN A 51 -12.33 18.72 50.87
C ASN A 51 -10.99 18.88 51.64
N TRP A 52 -10.62 17.92 52.48
CA TRP A 52 -9.29 17.84 53.10
C TRP A 52 -8.26 17.23 52.15
N VAL A 53 -8.59 16.13 51.45
CA VAL A 53 -7.76 15.55 50.39
C VAL A 53 -7.47 16.58 49.29
N GLY A 54 -8.45 17.38 48.88
CA GLY A 54 -8.23 18.48 47.92
C GLY A 54 -7.25 19.56 48.40
N ARG A 55 -7.10 19.77 49.72
CA ARG A 55 -6.11 20.70 50.30
C ARG A 55 -4.73 20.05 50.48
N LEU A 56 -4.67 18.74 50.76
CA LEU A 56 -3.41 17.98 50.72
C LEU A 56 -2.73 18.09 49.36
N SER A 57 -3.48 17.85 48.27
CA SER A 57 -2.97 17.95 46.89
C SER A 57 -2.43 19.34 46.52
N GLN A 58 -2.86 20.39 47.23
CA GLN A 58 -2.41 21.78 47.05
C GLN A 58 -1.20 22.17 47.92
N GLY A 59 -0.71 21.27 48.76
CA GLY A 59 0.44 21.54 49.64
C GLY A 59 0.11 22.47 50.83
N ASP A 60 -1.14 22.50 51.32
CA ASP A 60 -1.50 23.25 52.52
C ASP A 60 -0.68 22.76 53.73
N SER A 61 0.20 23.62 54.25
CA SER A 61 1.07 23.31 55.39
C SER A 61 0.32 23.05 56.70
N MET A 62 -0.98 23.39 56.78
CA MET A 62 -1.86 23.04 57.90
C MET A 62 -2.62 21.73 57.69
N ALA A 63 -2.64 21.15 56.48
CA ALA A 63 -3.47 19.98 56.18
C ALA A 63 -3.13 18.75 57.04
N LEU A 64 -1.87 18.55 57.43
CA LEU A 64 -1.51 17.47 58.36
C LEU A 64 -2.24 17.60 59.71
N ARG A 65 -2.33 18.82 60.26
CA ARG A 65 -3.07 19.08 61.51
C ARG A 65 -4.57 18.87 61.31
N GLN A 66 -5.12 19.39 60.21
CA GLN A 66 -6.53 19.21 59.87
C GLN A 66 -6.90 17.71 59.75
N GLY A 67 -6.00 16.87 59.22
CA GLY A 67 -6.21 15.43 59.12
C GLY A 67 -6.27 14.75 60.48
N VAL A 68 -5.46 15.19 61.44
CA VAL A 68 -5.53 14.75 62.85
C VAL A 68 -6.80 15.27 63.52
N GLU A 69 -7.19 16.52 63.31
CA GLU A 69 -8.44 17.11 63.83
C GLU A 69 -9.67 16.30 63.35
N LEU A 70 -9.72 15.95 62.06
CA LEU A 70 -10.77 15.10 61.49
C LEU A 70 -10.77 13.66 62.02
N LEU A 71 -9.63 13.15 62.50
CA LEU A 71 -9.54 11.81 63.07
C LEU A 71 -10.25 11.72 64.42
N PHE A 72 -10.24 12.80 65.20
CA PHE A 72 -11.02 12.91 66.44
C PHE A 72 -12.50 13.24 66.19
N GLU A 73 -12.84 13.94 65.11
CA GLU A 73 -14.23 14.28 64.74
C GLU A 73 -14.98 13.10 64.11
N TYR A 74 -14.30 12.31 63.26
CA TYR A 74 -14.88 11.18 62.53
C TYR A 74 -14.07 9.88 62.73
N PRO A 75 -14.03 9.32 63.96
CA PRO A 75 -13.15 8.20 64.31
C PRO A 75 -13.44 6.91 63.53
N ASP A 76 -14.65 6.74 62.99
CA ASP A 76 -15.03 5.57 62.19
C ASP A 76 -14.78 5.75 60.68
N LEU A 77 -14.23 6.88 60.22
CA LEU A 77 -14.02 7.18 58.81
C LEU A 77 -12.80 6.46 58.23
N ARG A 78 -12.96 5.15 58.00
CA ARG A 78 -11.96 4.19 57.48
C ARG A 78 -10.90 4.78 56.52
N PRO A 79 -11.23 5.45 55.39
CA PRO A 79 -10.20 5.93 54.44
C PRO A 79 -9.27 7.02 55.01
N LEU A 80 -9.70 7.76 56.04
CA LEU A 80 -8.89 8.79 56.69
C LEU A 80 -7.61 8.22 57.30
N TYR A 81 -7.66 7.02 57.90
CA TYR A 81 -6.50 6.38 58.51
C TYR A 81 -5.35 6.14 57.52
N LEU A 82 -5.65 5.54 56.35
CA LEU A 82 -4.63 5.23 55.34
C LEU A 82 -4.11 6.51 54.65
N GLN A 83 -5.01 7.44 54.31
CA GLN A 83 -4.62 8.70 53.66
C GLN A 83 -3.81 9.60 54.62
N LEU A 84 -4.11 9.58 55.91
CA LEU A 84 -3.31 10.27 56.93
C LEU A 84 -1.96 9.59 57.14
N ALA A 85 -1.90 8.25 57.25
CA ALA A 85 -0.63 7.52 57.37
C ALA A 85 0.33 7.81 56.20
N GLU A 86 -0.19 7.77 54.97
CA GLU A 86 0.55 8.15 53.76
C GLU A 86 1.07 9.60 53.84
N THR A 87 0.21 10.54 54.20
CA THR A 87 0.56 11.97 54.37
C THR A 87 1.68 12.15 55.41
N CYS A 88 1.59 11.45 56.54
CA CYS A 88 2.58 11.51 57.61
C CYS A 88 3.93 10.91 57.22
N ARG A 89 3.93 9.88 56.35
CA ARG A 89 5.15 9.29 55.78
C ARG A 89 5.82 10.24 54.80
N GLN A 90 5.03 10.90 53.94
CA GLN A 90 5.53 11.92 52.99
C GLN A 90 6.04 13.19 53.68
N ALA A 91 5.48 13.55 54.84
CA ALA A 91 5.89 14.72 55.63
C ALA A 91 7.02 14.45 56.65
N ASP A 92 7.49 13.20 56.78
CA ASP A 92 8.41 12.74 57.84
C ASP A 92 7.95 13.08 59.27
N ARG A 93 6.67 12.79 59.57
CA ARG A 93 6.01 13.05 60.87
C ARG A 93 5.45 11.79 61.52
N LEU A 94 6.16 10.68 61.37
CA LEU A 94 5.73 9.35 61.84
C LEU A 94 5.34 9.31 63.33
N PRO A 95 6.12 9.88 64.29
CA PRO A 95 5.80 9.74 65.71
C PRO A 95 4.52 10.48 66.12
N ASP A 96 4.37 11.73 65.66
CA ASP A 96 3.21 12.58 65.98
C ASP A 96 1.91 11.94 65.51
N CYS A 97 1.91 11.39 64.29
CA CYS A 97 0.74 10.72 63.73
C CYS A 97 0.46 9.37 64.37
N ARG A 98 1.48 8.59 64.70
CA ARG A 98 1.31 7.29 65.37
C ARG A 98 0.68 7.47 66.75
N GLU A 99 1.05 8.52 67.48
CA GLU A 99 0.44 8.83 68.78
C GLU A 99 -0.97 9.40 68.62
N ALA A 100 -1.20 10.33 67.69
CA ALA A 100 -2.55 10.83 67.38
C ALA A 100 -3.53 9.70 67.02
N MET A 101 -3.09 8.74 66.20
CA MET A 101 -3.89 7.56 65.84
C MET A 101 -4.16 6.63 67.03
N ARG A 102 -3.26 6.51 68.02
CA ARG A 102 -3.47 5.68 69.23
C ARG A 102 -4.45 6.30 70.23
N LEU A 103 -4.56 7.62 70.25
CA LEU A 103 -5.47 8.34 71.15
C LEU A 103 -6.94 8.29 70.70
N VAL A 104 -7.20 7.93 69.44
CA VAL A 104 -8.55 7.72 68.89
C VAL A 104 -9.00 6.28 69.13
N GLN A 105 -10.28 6.08 69.45
CA GLN A 105 -10.90 4.75 69.58
C GLN A 105 -12.12 4.66 68.66
N PRO A 106 -12.02 3.96 67.51
CA PRO A 106 -13.16 3.71 66.64
C PRO A 106 -14.19 2.79 67.30
N ALA A 107 -15.47 2.97 66.95
CA ALA A 107 -16.56 2.09 67.36
C ALA A 107 -16.80 0.95 66.36
N GLU A 108 -16.51 1.16 65.07
CA GLU A 108 -16.62 0.14 64.03
C GLU A 108 -15.41 -0.81 64.03
N PRO A 109 -15.59 -2.14 64.10
CA PRO A 109 -14.50 -3.12 63.99
C PRO A 109 -13.70 -3.04 62.68
N ALA A 110 -14.30 -2.49 61.62
CA ALA A 110 -13.61 -2.22 60.36
C ALA A 110 -12.71 -0.97 60.46
N ALA A 111 -13.13 0.10 61.14
CA ALA A 111 -12.30 1.28 61.37
C ALA A 111 -11.11 0.98 62.28
N VAL A 112 -11.29 0.12 63.31
CA VAL A 112 -10.18 -0.42 64.12
C VAL A 112 -9.15 -1.17 63.26
N LEU A 113 -9.59 -1.90 62.22
CA LEU A 113 -8.68 -2.61 61.32
C LEU A 113 -7.89 -1.66 60.41
N TYR A 114 -8.54 -0.61 59.90
CA TYR A 114 -7.88 0.47 59.14
C TYR A 114 -6.88 1.25 60.02
N GLN A 115 -7.21 1.49 61.29
CA GLN A 115 -6.33 2.09 62.29
C GLN A 115 -5.09 1.23 62.55
N GLN A 116 -5.26 -0.09 62.72
CA GLN A 116 -4.13 -1.03 62.90
C GLN A 116 -3.19 -1.03 61.69
N VAL A 117 -3.74 -1.10 60.47
CA VAL A 117 -2.94 -1.04 59.22
C VAL A 117 -2.23 0.31 59.07
N ALA A 118 -2.90 1.42 59.39
CA ALA A 118 -2.29 2.76 59.37
C ALA A 118 -1.15 2.90 60.39
N LEU A 119 -1.30 2.35 61.59
CA LEU A 119 -0.24 2.31 62.61
C LEU A 119 0.96 1.47 62.16
N HIS A 120 0.73 0.33 61.49
CA HIS A 120 1.79 -0.50 60.88
C HIS A 120 2.51 0.25 59.74
N GLN A 121 1.80 1.01 58.91
CA GLN A 121 2.40 1.85 57.85
C GLN A 121 3.21 3.05 58.37
N LEU A 122 3.14 3.34 59.67
CA LEU A 122 3.89 4.38 60.36
C LEU A 122 5.05 3.82 61.21
N ASP A 123 5.33 2.53 61.15
CA ASP A 123 6.37 1.86 61.94
C ASP A 123 7.54 1.34 61.08
N PRO A 124 8.76 1.93 61.16
CA PRO A 124 9.87 1.57 60.30
C PRO A 124 10.52 0.22 60.62
N GLU A 125 10.10 -0.45 61.70
CA GLU A 125 10.56 -1.80 62.08
C GLU A 125 9.48 -2.89 61.84
N ALA A 126 8.32 -2.56 61.27
CA ALA A 126 7.23 -3.53 61.12
C ALA A 126 7.39 -4.44 59.89
N ASP A 127 7.50 -5.74 60.16
CA ASP A 127 7.56 -6.84 59.19
C ASP A 127 6.19 -7.54 59.07
N LEU A 128 5.76 -7.86 57.85
CA LEU A 128 4.52 -8.59 57.58
C LEU A 128 4.61 -10.09 57.80
N ASP A 129 5.81 -10.68 57.78
CA ASP A 129 6.00 -12.10 58.14
C ASP A 129 5.85 -12.33 59.67
N ALA A 130 5.64 -11.27 60.45
CA ALA A 130 5.23 -11.33 61.85
C ALA A 130 3.79 -11.84 62.02
N ALA A 131 3.51 -12.42 63.20
CA ALA A 131 2.21 -13.02 63.52
C ALA A 131 1.02 -12.05 63.37
N ASP A 132 1.23 -10.76 63.62
CA ASP A 132 0.19 -9.73 63.51
C ASP A 132 -0.23 -9.47 62.06
N GLY A 133 0.71 -9.50 61.10
CA GLY A 133 0.42 -9.37 59.66
C GLY A 133 -0.46 -10.51 59.14
N LEU A 134 -0.17 -11.74 59.57
CA LEU A 134 -0.99 -12.91 59.25
C LEU A 134 -2.32 -12.93 60.02
N ALA A 135 -2.38 -12.38 61.23
CA ALA A 135 -3.63 -12.23 61.98
C ALA A 135 -4.60 -11.25 61.30
N LEU A 136 -4.11 -10.13 60.74
CA LEU A 136 -4.89 -9.20 59.92
C LEU A 136 -5.57 -9.90 58.74
N ALA A 137 -4.84 -10.78 58.04
CA ALA A 137 -5.38 -11.56 56.92
C ALA A 137 -6.51 -12.51 57.31
N GLY A 138 -6.52 -12.98 58.57
CA GLY A 138 -7.59 -13.81 59.14
C GLY A 138 -8.81 -13.04 59.67
N HIS A 139 -8.73 -11.71 59.82
CA HIS A 139 -9.69 -10.94 60.61
C HIS A 139 -11.11 -10.88 59.99
N PRO A 140 -12.21 -11.04 60.76
CA PRO A 140 -13.57 -11.01 60.23
C PRO A 140 -14.02 -9.69 59.59
N ALA A 141 -13.44 -8.56 59.98
CA ALA A 141 -13.77 -7.24 59.41
C ALA A 141 -12.86 -6.83 58.24
N LEU A 142 -12.05 -7.74 57.70
CA LEU A 142 -11.21 -7.48 56.53
C LEU A 142 -12.08 -7.22 55.30
N ASP A 143 -11.74 -6.18 54.54
CA ASP A 143 -12.40 -5.83 53.26
C ASP A 143 -11.44 -5.97 52.07
N PRO A 144 -11.94 -5.93 50.81
CA PRO A 144 -11.10 -5.99 49.61
C PRO A 144 -10.01 -4.91 49.52
N THR A 145 -10.20 -3.72 50.09
CA THR A 145 -9.20 -2.65 50.06
C THR A 145 -8.00 -3.00 50.96
N LEU A 146 -8.25 -3.50 52.18
CA LEU A 146 -7.17 -3.98 53.06
C LEU A 146 -6.57 -5.31 52.61
N ALA A 147 -7.37 -6.22 52.04
CA ALA A 147 -6.85 -7.44 51.41
C ALA A 147 -5.93 -7.14 50.23
N ARG A 148 -6.20 -6.06 49.46
CA ARG A 148 -5.29 -5.57 48.43
C ARG A 148 -3.96 -5.11 49.03
N TRP A 149 -4.01 -4.27 50.07
CA TRP A 149 -2.81 -3.77 50.75
C TRP A 149 -1.94 -4.91 51.27
N LEU A 150 -2.52 -5.93 51.92
CA LEU A 150 -1.79 -7.11 52.38
C LEU A 150 -1.02 -7.81 51.24
N VAL A 151 -1.60 -7.93 50.04
CA VAL A 151 -0.90 -8.50 48.87
C VAL A 151 0.18 -7.56 48.32
N ASP A 152 -0.12 -6.26 48.18
CA ASP A 152 0.80 -5.25 47.64
C ASP A 152 1.97 -4.93 48.59
N GLU A 153 1.85 -5.29 49.87
CA GLU A 153 2.88 -5.15 50.92
C GLU A 153 3.65 -6.47 51.12
N ALA A 154 2.98 -7.63 51.23
CA ALA A 154 3.67 -8.94 51.25
C ALA A 154 4.43 -9.21 49.94
N GLY A 155 3.98 -8.63 48.82
CA GLY A 155 4.70 -8.64 47.54
C GLY A 155 6.05 -7.92 47.58
N ARG A 156 6.30 -7.04 48.56
CA ARG A 156 7.57 -6.36 48.81
C ARG A 156 8.46 -7.06 49.84
N ALA A 157 7.90 -7.92 50.69
CA ALA A 157 8.64 -8.76 51.63
C ALA A 157 9.27 -9.95 50.89
N HIS A 158 8.60 -11.11 50.86
CA HIS A 158 9.10 -12.32 50.19
C HIS A 158 7.97 -13.20 49.59
N GLU A 159 8.36 -14.21 48.82
CA GLU A 159 7.42 -15.15 48.19
C GLU A 159 6.60 -15.95 49.21
N ALA A 160 7.22 -16.36 50.33
CA ALA A 160 6.58 -17.13 51.40
C ALA A 160 5.35 -16.42 52.00
N GLY A 161 5.41 -15.10 52.20
CA GLY A 161 4.27 -14.31 52.68
C GLY A 161 3.06 -14.38 51.73
N ARG A 162 3.28 -14.46 50.41
CA ARG A 162 2.19 -14.64 49.43
C ARG A 162 1.54 -16.02 49.53
N GLU A 163 2.32 -17.07 49.80
CA GLU A 163 1.80 -18.42 50.02
C GLU A 163 1.03 -18.53 51.34
N ALA A 164 1.52 -17.88 52.41
CA ALA A 164 0.85 -17.82 53.71
C ALA A 164 -0.52 -17.10 53.61
N LEU A 165 -0.58 -15.94 52.95
CA LEU A 165 -1.85 -15.25 52.67
C LEU A 165 -2.81 -16.12 51.85
N ALA A 166 -2.31 -16.80 50.81
CA ALA A 166 -3.11 -17.71 50.00
C ALA A 166 -3.70 -18.86 50.83
N ALA A 167 -2.90 -19.49 51.70
CA ALA A 167 -3.36 -20.58 52.58
C ALA A 167 -4.45 -20.10 53.56
N ILE A 168 -4.23 -18.97 54.24
CA ILE A 168 -5.20 -18.37 55.17
C ILE A 168 -6.53 -18.09 54.47
N TRP A 169 -6.50 -17.48 53.29
CA TRP A 169 -7.72 -17.14 52.55
C TRP A 169 -8.40 -18.36 51.91
N GLN A 170 -7.65 -19.40 51.51
CA GLN A 170 -8.24 -20.67 51.07
C GLN A 170 -8.99 -21.37 52.22
N THR A 171 -8.36 -21.51 53.39
CA THR A 171 -9.01 -22.09 54.57
C THR A 171 -10.21 -21.25 55.00
N ARG A 172 -10.08 -19.92 55.02
CA ARG A 172 -11.19 -19.02 55.34
C ARG A 172 -12.36 -19.20 54.38
N LEU A 173 -12.13 -19.13 53.07
CA LEU A 173 -13.19 -19.23 52.04
C LEU A 173 -13.85 -20.62 51.98
N ALA A 174 -13.14 -21.67 52.42
CA ALA A 174 -13.71 -23.01 52.61
C ALA A 174 -14.60 -23.12 53.87
N SER A 175 -14.31 -22.34 54.92
CA SER A 175 -15.12 -22.28 56.15
C SER A 175 -16.29 -21.29 56.09
N ASP A 176 -16.13 -20.21 55.31
CA ASP A 176 -17.03 -19.08 55.16
C ASP A 176 -17.02 -18.66 53.67
N SER A 177 -17.99 -19.17 52.91
CA SER A 177 -18.13 -18.87 51.48
C SER A 177 -18.56 -17.42 51.21
N THR A 178 -18.87 -16.64 52.25
CA THR A 178 -19.21 -15.20 52.21
C THR A 178 -18.03 -14.30 52.62
N ALA A 179 -16.81 -14.85 52.74
CA ALA A 179 -15.59 -14.08 52.98
C ALA A 179 -15.15 -13.27 51.73
N ALA A 180 -15.83 -12.15 51.43
CA ALA A 180 -15.58 -11.32 50.25
C ALA A 180 -14.11 -10.91 50.07
N ALA A 181 -13.44 -10.52 51.17
CA ALA A 181 -12.03 -10.12 51.16
C ALA A 181 -11.07 -11.28 50.87
N ALA A 182 -11.38 -12.49 51.33
CA ALA A 182 -10.60 -13.69 51.02
C ALA A 182 -10.76 -14.09 49.54
N ALA A 183 -11.98 -14.00 49.01
CA ALA A 183 -12.24 -14.18 47.57
C ALA A 183 -11.50 -13.12 46.74
N PHE A 184 -11.54 -11.84 47.14
CA PHE A 184 -10.78 -10.79 46.45
C PHE A 184 -9.27 -11.02 46.52
N GLY A 185 -8.71 -11.30 47.70
CA GLY A 185 -7.28 -11.50 47.91
C GLY A 185 -6.70 -12.66 47.10
N LEU A 186 -7.39 -13.80 47.07
CA LEU A 186 -7.03 -14.93 46.20
C LEU A 186 -7.12 -14.57 44.70
N GLY A 187 -8.15 -13.81 44.32
CA GLY A 187 -8.30 -13.31 42.96
C GLY A 187 -7.17 -12.37 42.54
N TYR A 188 -6.74 -11.48 43.42
CA TYR A 188 -5.68 -10.51 43.17
C TYR A 188 -4.28 -11.16 43.19
N LEU A 189 -4.03 -12.14 44.06
CA LEU A 189 -2.83 -12.99 43.99
C LEU A 189 -2.74 -13.72 42.63
N ALA A 190 -3.85 -14.28 42.15
CA ALA A 190 -3.91 -14.91 40.83
C ALA A 190 -3.68 -13.92 39.67
N VAL A 191 -4.10 -12.65 39.80
CA VAL A 191 -3.76 -11.58 38.84
C VAL A 191 -2.25 -11.32 38.80
N GLN A 192 -1.58 -11.26 39.96
CA GLN A 192 -0.13 -11.06 40.01
C GLN A 192 0.63 -12.27 39.40
N GLN A 193 0.13 -13.49 39.65
CA GLN A 193 0.64 -14.74 39.07
C GLN A 193 0.25 -14.94 37.59
N ARG A 194 -0.61 -14.08 37.01
CA ARG A 194 -1.17 -14.16 35.64
C ARG A 194 -2.07 -15.39 35.38
N ASP A 195 -2.57 -16.08 36.41
CA ASP A 195 -3.66 -17.05 36.24
C ASP A 195 -5.00 -16.31 36.12
N TRP A 196 -5.30 -15.88 34.90
CA TRP A 196 -6.55 -15.19 34.57
C TRP A 196 -7.80 -16.03 34.86
N ALA A 197 -7.70 -17.36 34.91
CA ALA A 197 -8.82 -18.26 35.12
C ALA A 197 -9.13 -18.49 36.60
N ALA A 198 -8.12 -18.58 37.49
CA ALA A 198 -8.33 -18.46 38.93
C ALA A 198 -8.78 -17.04 39.30
N ALA A 199 -8.13 -16.01 38.76
CA ALA A 199 -8.45 -14.62 39.05
C ALA A 199 -9.91 -14.26 38.72
N GLU A 200 -10.41 -14.60 37.52
CA GLU A 200 -11.81 -14.34 37.17
C GLU A 200 -12.79 -15.09 38.08
N ARG A 201 -12.52 -16.37 38.42
CA ARG A 201 -13.39 -17.15 39.32
C ARG A 201 -13.52 -16.50 40.69
N TYR A 202 -12.39 -16.16 41.31
CA TYR A 202 -12.35 -15.59 42.65
C TYR A 202 -12.88 -14.14 42.71
N LEU A 203 -12.56 -13.30 41.71
CA LEU A 203 -13.08 -11.92 41.68
C LEU A 203 -14.58 -11.85 41.32
N VAL A 204 -15.09 -12.75 40.47
CA VAL A 204 -16.56 -12.88 40.25
C VAL A 204 -17.26 -13.44 41.50
N GLN A 205 -16.61 -14.27 42.30
CA GLN A 205 -17.13 -14.64 43.62
C GLN A 205 -17.15 -13.43 44.57
N ALA A 206 -16.09 -12.62 44.61
CA ALA A 206 -16.05 -11.41 45.42
C ALA A 206 -17.18 -10.41 45.08
N THR A 207 -17.41 -10.10 43.80
CA THR A 207 -18.51 -9.18 43.39
C THR A 207 -19.91 -9.73 43.65
N ARG A 208 -20.09 -11.05 43.68
CA ARG A 208 -21.37 -11.68 44.07
C ARG A 208 -21.66 -11.58 45.55
N ILE A 209 -20.63 -11.64 46.38
CA ILE A 209 -20.75 -11.50 47.84
C ILE A 209 -20.90 -10.01 48.20
N ARG A 210 -20.10 -9.16 47.57
CA ARG A 210 -20.03 -7.72 47.85
C ARG A 210 -20.09 -6.89 46.55
N PRO A 211 -21.29 -6.64 46.00
CA PRO A 211 -21.46 -5.89 44.75
C PRO A 211 -21.26 -4.37 44.91
N ASP A 212 -21.14 -3.86 46.14
CA ASP A 212 -20.78 -2.47 46.40
C ASP A 212 -19.26 -2.21 46.37
N ASP A 213 -18.41 -3.23 46.18
CA ASP A 213 -16.96 -3.07 46.26
C ASP A 213 -16.27 -2.82 44.90
N PRO A 214 -15.67 -1.64 44.68
CA PRO A 214 -15.06 -1.27 43.39
C PRO A 214 -13.71 -1.97 43.09
N GLU A 215 -13.01 -2.56 44.06
CA GLU A 215 -11.68 -3.19 43.80
C GLU A 215 -11.81 -4.46 42.96
N ALA A 216 -12.80 -5.31 43.26
CA ALA A 216 -13.04 -6.52 42.49
C ALA A 216 -13.39 -6.20 41.02
N TYR A 217 -14.18 -5.16 40.79
CA TYR A 217 -14.50 -4.65 39.47
C TYR A 217 -13.30 -4.05 38.72
N ARG A 218 -12.39 -3.36 39.43
CA ARG A 218 -11.14 -2.82 38.85
C ARG A 218 -10.27 -3.92 38.24
N GLU A 219 -10.01 -4.99 38.97
CA GLU A 219 -9.17 -6.09 38.48
C GLU A 219 -9.91 -7.00 37.49
N LEU A 220 -11.24 -7.18 37.60
CA LEU A 220 -12.04 -7.80 36.54
C LEU A 220 -11.94 -7.03 35.22
N GLY A 221 -12.03 -5.70 35.26
CA GLY A 221 -11.77 -4.85 34.09
C GLY A 221 -10.40 -5.11 33.49
N ARG A 222 -9.33 -5.14 34.30
CA ARG A 222 -7.97 -5.49 33.85
C ARG A 222 -7.90 -6.87 33.17
N ILE A 223 -8.52 -7.90 33.75
CA ILE A 223 -8.57 -9.25 33.17
C ILE A 223 -9.33 -9.24 31.84
N TYR A 224 -10.50 -8.62 31.77
CA TYR A 224 -11.31 -8.58 30.54
C TYR A 224 -10.63 -7.75 29.43
N TYR A 225 -9.85 -6.72 29.77
CA TYR A 225 -9.02 -5.98 28.82
C TYR A 225 -7.91 -6.85 28.22
N LEU A 226 -7.19 -7.60 29.06
CA LEU A 226 -6.08 -8.47 28.66
C LEU A 226 -6.55 -9.72 27.91
N THR A 227 -7.70 -10.28 28.32
CA THR A 227 -8.31 -11.49 27.69
C THR A 227 -9.25 -11.15 26.52
N GLY A 228 -9.31 -9.90 26.06
CA GLY A 228 -10.00 -9.52 24.83
C GLY A 228 -11.53 -9.59 24.87
N ARG A 229 -12.16 -9.30 26.02
CA ARG A 229 -13.62 -9.44 26.22
C ARG A 229 -14.28 -8.08 26.47
N PRO A 230 -14.56 -7.28 25.42
CA PRO A 230 -14.95 -5.87 25.53
C PRO A 230 -16.26 -5.66 26.30
N ASP A 231 -17.29 -6.48 26.07
CA ASP A 231 -18.60 -6.31 26.72
C ASP A 231 -18.52 -6.56 28.24
N ARG A 232 -17.71 -7.56 28.65
CA ARG A 232 -17.44 -7.84 30.07
C ARG A 232 -16.56 -6.77 30.71
N PHE A 233 -15.59 -6.25 29.96
CA PHE A 233 -14.75 -5.12 30.39
C PHE A 233 -15.60 -3.89 30.71
N GLU A 234 -16.49 -3.51 29.80
CA GLU A 234 -17.38 -2.35 29.97
C GLU A 234 -18.36 -2.56 31.13
N ALA A 235 -19.02 -3.72 31.19
CA ALA A 235 -19.93 -4.04 32.29
C ALA A 235 -19.22 -3.99 33.64
N ALA A 236 -18.04 -4.62 33.77
CA ALA A 236 -17.28 -4.61 35.02
C ALA A 236 -16.87 -3.21 35.45
N LEU A 237 -16.37 -2.36 34.56
CA LEU A 237 -16.00 -0.99 34.93
C LEU A 237 -17.22 -0.10 35.19
N THR A 238 -18.34 -0.30 34.50
CA THR A 238 -19.59 0.43 34.75
C THR A 238 -20.20 0.06 36.12
N ASP A 239 -20.17 -1.21 36.47
CA ASP A 239 -20.56 -1.69 37.79
C ASP A 239 -19.61 -1.16 38.87
N GLY A 240 -18.29 -1.18 38.62
CA GLY A 240 -17.28 -0.61 39.50
C GLY A 240 -17.45 0.89 39.75
N ILE A 241 -17.83 1.68 38.74
CA ILE A 241 -18.12 3.11 38.91
C ILE A 241 -19.31 3.28 39.85
N ARG A 242 -20.40 2.52 39.65
CA ARG A 242 -21.57 2.57 40.54
C ARG A 242 -21.27 2.11 41.97
N ALA A 243 -20.36 1.14 42.13
CA ALA A 243 -19.85 0.70 43.42
C ALA A 243 -19.03 1.81 44.11
N ALA A 244 -18.13 2.49 43.39
CA ALA A 244 -17.36 3.62 43.92
C ALA A 244 -18.25 4.83 44.26
N GLU A 245 -19.24 5.16 43.41
CA GLU A 245 -20.26 6.17 43.68
C GLU A 245 -21.05 5.84 44.98
N ALA A 246 -21.45 4.59 45.17
CA ALA A 246 -22.19 4.13 46.35
C ALA A 246 -21.34 4.10 47.65
N GLN A 247 -20.03 3.89 47.55
CA GLN A 247 -19.08 4.00 48.67
C GLN A 247 -18.54 5.43 48.87
N TYR A 248 -18.94 6.39 48.04
CA TYR A 248 -18.41 7.77 48.02
C TYR A 248 -16.88 7.84 47.78
N ASP A 249 -16.30 6.86 47.07
CA ASP A 249 -14.86 6.78 46.80
C ASP A 249 -14.47 7.45 45.47
N LEU A 250 -14.33 8.78 45.53
CA LEU A 250 -14.00 9.61 44.37
C LEU A 250 -12.65 9.26 43.71
N LYS A 251 -11.71 8.62 44.43
CA LYS A 251 -10.40 8.27 43.88
C LYS A 251 -10.45 6.94 43.11
N LYS A 252 -11.17 5.94 43.62
CA LYS A 252 -11.43 4.70 42.87
C LYS A 252 -12.33 4.95 41.66
N GLU A 253 -13.37 5.79 41.82
CA GLU A 253 -14.25 6.22 40.72
C GLU A 253 -13.46 6.83 39.56
N LEU A 254 -12.57 7.78 39.86
CA LEU A 254 -11.72 8.47 38.88
C LEU A 254 -10.79 7.50 38.11
N ILE A 255 -10.20 6.51 38.80
CA ILE A 255 -9.41 5.44 38.18
C ILE A 255 -10.27 4.58 37.24
N LEU A 256 -11.50 4.24 37.66
CA LEU A 256 -12.42 3.41 36.90
C LEU A 256 -12.97 4.14 35.66
N ARG A 257 -13.36 5.42 35.78
CA ARG A 257 -13.70 6.30 34.64
C ARG A 257 -12.52 6.39 33.67
N GLY A 258 -11.32 6.69 34.18
CA GLY A 258 -10.11 6.76 33.35
C GLY A 258 -9.81 5.47 32.57
N ASN A 259 -10.06 4.30 33.17
CA ASN A 259 -9.91 3.00 32.51
C ASN A 259 -11.04 2.73 31.51
N LEU A 260 -12.30 3.07 31.85
CA LEU A 260 -13.46 2.89 30.96
C LEU A 260 -13.30 3.73 29.69
N GLY A 261 -12.96 5.01 29.80
CA GLY A 261 -12.68 5.88 28.66
C GLY A 261 -11.56 5.34 27.76
N TRP A 262 -10.51 4.74 28.36
CA TRP A 262 -9.43 4.11 27.60
C TRP A 262 -9.91 2.90 26.80
N GLY A 263 -10.70 2.00 27.39
CA GLY A 263 -11.26 0.85 26.67
C GLY A 263 -12.32 1.23 25.63
N LEU A 264 -13.16 2.23 25.91
CA LEU A 264 -14.11 2.79 24.95
C LEU A 264 -13.39 3.30 23.68
N MET A 265 -12.25 3.98 23.85
CA MET A 265 -11.40 4.43 22.75
C MET A 265 -10.66 3.28 22.03
N GLN A 266 -10.00 2.38 22.78
CA GLN A 266 -9.05 1.42 22.21
C GLN A 266 -9.64 0.07 21.79
N ARG A 267 -10.73 -0.37 22.42
CA ARG A 267 -11.41 -1.65 22.10
C ARG A 267 -12.73 -1.42 21.35
N SER A 268 -13.54 -0.46 21.80
CA SER A 268 -14.90 -0.29 21.26
C SER A 268 -15.04 0.76 20.15
N GLY A 269 -14.04 1.62 19.94
CA GLY A 269 -14.07 2.72 18.96
C GLY A 269 -15.08 3.84 19.29
N ARG A 270 -15.69 3.85 20.49
CA ARG A 270 -16.77 4.77 20.88
C ARG A 270 -16.20 6.08 21.40
N LEU A 271 -15.59 6.85 20.49
CA LEU A 271 -14.82 8.06 20.80
C LEU A 271 -15.62 9.13 21.56
N ASP A 272 -16.89 9.37 21.25
CA ASP A 272 -17.68 10.39 21.98
C ASP A 272 -18.02 9.98 23.42
N GLN A 273 -18.26 8.69 23.66
CA GLN A 273 -18.46 8.17 25.02
C GLN A 273 -17.13 8.18 25.80
N ALA A 274 -16.02 7.84 25.16
CA ALA A 274 -14.68 7.99 25.74
C ALA A 274 -14.39 9.47 26.10
N ALA A 275 -14.76 10.42 25.23
CA ALA A 275 -14.60 11.83 25.49
C ALA A 275 -15.41 12.29 26.71
N GLN A 276 -16.69 11.94 26.80
CA GLN A 276 -17.53 12.28 27.95
C GLN A 276 -16.93 11.75 29.25
N VAL A 277 -16.52 10.48 29.29
CA VAL A 277 -15.94 9.85 30.49
C VAL A 277 -14.62 10.52 30.90
N PHE A 278 -13.79 10.96 29.95
CA PHE A 278 -12.59 11.73 30.26
C PHE A 278 -12.90 13.18 30.71
N GLU A 279 -13.92 13.83 30.16
CA GLU A 279 -14.34 15.18 30.59
C GLU A 279 -14.94 15.18 32.01
N GLU A 280 -15.68 14.12 32.37
CA GLU A 280 -16.12 13.85 33.75
C GLU A 280 -14.92 13.63 34.68
N ALA A 281 -13.96 12.78 34.28
CA ALA A 281 -12.74 12.52 35.05
C ALA A 281 -11.89 13.80 35.27
N ILE A 282 -11.72 14.64 34.26
CA ILE A 282 -11.01 15.93 34.36
C ILE A 282 -11.73 16.87 35.34
N ALA A 283 -13.06 16.95 35.30
CA ALA A 283 -13.82 17.78 36.22
C ALA A 283 -13.74 17.28 37.67
N GLN A 284 -13.66 15.96 37.87
CA GLN A 284 -13.49 15.33 39.18
C GLN A 284 -12.06 15.50 39.73
N SER A 285 -11.02 15.28 38.93
CA SER A 285 -9.62 15.46 39.36
C SER A 285 -9.33 16.90 39.78
N ARG A 286 -9.91 17.89 39.10
CA ARG A 286 -9.87 19.31 39.49
C ARG A 286 -10.42 19.58 40.88
N MET A 287 -11.55 18.96 41.23
CA MET A 287 -12.18 19.12 42.55
C MET A 287 -11.30 18.53 43.66
N LEU A 288 -10.57 17.45 43.36
CA LEU A 288 -9.58 16.83 44.24
C LEU A 288 -8.19 17.51 44.18
N ALA A 289 -8.03 18.56 43.35
CA ALA A 289 -6.76 19.17 42.99
C ALA A 289 -5.67 18.16 42.57
N ASP A 290 -6.08 17.01 42.03
CA ASP A 290 -5.21 15.95 41.55
C ASP A 290 -4.65 16.32 40.16
N GLY A 291 -3.54 17.06 40.18
CA GLY A 291 -2.85 17.53 38.98
C GLY A 291 -2.18 16.41 38.17
N GLU A 292 -1.87 15.26 38.79
CA GLU A 292 -1.36 14.09 38.06
C GLU A 292 -2.49 13.50 37.21
N THR A 293 -3.64 13.23 37.83
CA THR A 293 -4.77 12.59 37.17
C THR A 293 -5.54 13.55 36.24
N GLU A 294 -5.53 14.87 36.48
CA GLU A 294 -5.97 15.84 35.46
C GLU A 294 -5.06 15.73 34.22
N GLY A 295 -3.74 15.81 34.39
CA GLY A 295 -2.79 15.70 33.28
C GLY A 295 -3.00 14.44 32.44
N ILE A 296 -3.08 13.27 33.10
CA ILE A 296 -3.29 11.98 32.43
C ILE A 296 -4.59 11.96 31.62
N ASN A 297 -5.70 12.49 32.16
CA ASN A 297 -6.98 12.49 31.46
C ASN A 297 -7.06 13.58 30.38
N LEU A 298 -6.35 14.71 30.51
CA LEU A 298 -6.17 15.69 29.42
C LEU A 298 -5.43 15.08 28.22
N TYR A 299 -4.33 14.37 28.46
CA TYR A 299 -3.59 13.65 27.42
C TYR A 299 -4.46 12.57 26.75
N ARG A 300 -5.25 11.82 27.53
CA ARG A 300 -6.20 10.83 26.99
C ARG A 300 -7.35 11.46 26.20
N LEU A 301 -7.90 12.58 26.65
CA LEU A 301 -8.91 13.33 25.90
C LEU A 301 -8.32 13.93 24.62
N ALA A 302 -7.07 14.40 24.64
CA ALA A 302 -6.37 14.85 23.44
C ALA A 302 -6.18 13.73 22.41
N LEU A 303 -5.84 12.50 22.84
CA LEU A 303 -5.85 11.32 21.96
C LEU A 303 -7.22 11.06 21.34
N VAL A 304 -8.32 11.22 22.09
CA VAL A 304 -9.68 11.10 21.56
C VAL A 304 -9.98 12.21 20.55
N ARG A 305 -9.71 13.48 20.87
CA ARG A 305 -9.93 14.61 19.94
C ARG A 305 -9.05 14.48 18.68
N TYR A 306 -7.83 13.98 18.81
CA TYR A 306 -6.96 13.66 17.67
C TYR A 306 -7.56 12.56 16.78
N ARG A 307 -8.04 11.45 17.33
CA ARG A 307 -8.75 10.39 16.56
C ARG A 307 -10.10 10.85 16.00
N GLN A 308 -10.70 11.90 16.55
CA GLN A 308 -11.86 12.61 15.98
C GLN A 308 -11.48 13.67 14.93
N PHE A 309 -10.20 13.78 14.54
CA PHE A 309 -9.67 14.78 13.60
C PHE A 309 -9.86 16.24 14.06
N ARG A 310 -10.12 16.44 15.37
CA ARG A 310 -10.32 17.73 16.04
C ARG A 310 -8.97 18.29 16.51
N TYR A 311 -8.08 18.60 15.56
CA TYR A 311 -6.67 18.88 15.85
C TYR A 311 -6.43 20.11 16.74
N GLN A 312 -7.21 21.18 16.60
CA GLN A 312 -7.05 22.36 17.48
C GLN A 312 -7.48 22.03 18.92
N ASP A 313 -8.63 21.37 19.12
CA ASP A 313 -9.06 20.93 20.46
C ASP A 313 -8.03 19.98 21.09
N ALA A 314 -7.42 19.09 20.29
CA ALA A 314 -6.35 18.21 20.74
C ALA A 314 -5.09 19.00 21.15
N LEU A 315 -4.71 20.03 20.39
CA LEU A 315 -3.56 20.88 20.70
C LEU A 315 -3.79 21.71 21.99
N ASP A 316 -4.96 22.32 22.15
CA ASP A 316 -5.35 23.08 23.35
C ASP A 316 -5.36 22.20 24.63
N LEU A 317 -5.69 20.92 24.48
CA LEU A 317 -5.62 19.93 25.55
C LEU A 317 -4.18 19.47 25.84
N LEU A 318 -3.30 19.41 24.83
CA LEU A 318 -1.90 19.00 24.98
C LEU A 318 -1.04 20.10 25.59
N ASP A 319 -1.24 21.36 25.18
CA ASP A 319 -0.54 22.50 25.79
C ASP A 319 -0.83 22.56 27.30
N ARG A 320 -2.08 22.27 27.71
CA ARG A 320 -2.47 22.15 29.12
C ARG A 320 -2.00 20.85 29.78
N ALA A 321 -1.97 19.72 29.08
CA ALA A 321 -1.41 18.49 29.62
C ALA A 321 0.09 18.64 29.92
N ASP A 322 0.82 19.40 29.10
CA ASP A 322 2.25 19.68 29.30
C ASP A 322 2.52 20.50 30.58
N GLU A 323 1.64 21.43 30.95
CA GLU A 323 1.70 22.15 32.24
C GLU A 323 1.65 21.17 33.43
N HIS A 324 0.69 20.25 33.42
CA HIS A 324 0.55 19.22 34.46
C HIS A 324 1.72 18.22 34.44
N TYR A 325 2.13 17.74 33.27
CA TYR A 325 3.22 16.78 33.15
C TYR A 325 4.58 17.39 33.55
N ALA A 326 4.84 18.66 33.26
CA ALA A 326 6.08 19.33 33.66
C ALA A 326 6.25 19.43 35.19
N VAL A 327 5.15 19.42 35.94
CA VAL A 327 5.15 19.51 37.43
C VAL A 327 5.03 18.12 38.08
N HIS A 328 4.09 17.29 37.64
CA HIS A 328 3.71 16.05 38.33
C HIS A 328 4.26 14.77 37.68
N LEU A 329 4.54 14.79 36.36
CA LEU A 329 4.97 13.61 35.59
C LEU A 329 6.14 13.94 34.63
N PRO A 330 7.22 14.61 35.07
CA PRO A 330 8.30 15.07 34.18
C PRO A 330 8.94 13.92 33.40
N GLN A 331 9.05 12.74 34.02
CA GLN A 331 9.52 11.50 33.38
C GLN A 331 8.65 11.04 32.20
N ARG A 332 7.38 11.47 32.10
CA ARG A 332 6.47 11.10 30.99
C ARG A 332 6.20 12.23 30.01
N ARG A 333 6.82 13.41 30.18
CA ARG A 333 6.52 14.61 29.40
C ARG A 333 6.72 14.41 27.89
N SER A 334 7.75 13.67 27.51
CA SER A 334 8.01 13.23 26.12
C SER A 334 6.83 12.55 25.43
N ASP A 335 5.92 11.84 26.14
CA ASP A 335 4.69 11.29 25.54
C ASP A 335 3.78 12.41 25.01
N VAL A 336 3.60 13.47 25.79
CA VAL A 336 2.78 14.65 25.46
C VAL A 336 3.41 15.42 24.30
N LEU A 337 4.73 15.66 24.36
CA LEU A 337 5.47 16.36 23.32
C LEU A 337 5.47 15.59 21.99
N ALA A 338 5.60 14.25 22.00
CA ALA A 338 5.55 13.44 20.80
C ALA A 338 4.17 13.51 20.11
N LEU A 339 3.08 13.45 20.89
CA LEU A 339 1.73 13.62 20.36
C LEU A 339 1.48 15.05 19.86
N ARG A 340 1.93 16.07 20.60
CA ARG A 340 1.86 17.49 20.19
C ARG A 340 2.56 17.72 18.84
N GLY A 341 3.76 17.20 18.67
CA GLY A 341 4.50 17.26 17.41
C GLY A 341 3.78 16.55 16.25
N THR A 342 3.12 15.42 16.54
CA THR A 342 2.31 14.69 15.56
C THR A 342 1.09 15.50 15.11
N VAL A 343 0.31 16.05 16.06
CA VAL A 343 -0.86 16.91 15.79
C VAL A 343 -0.46 18.14 14.97
N LEU A 344 0.64 18.80 15.33
CA LEU A 344 1.17 19.95 14.57
C LEU A 344 1.57 19.58 13.13
N GLY A 345 2.13 18.40 12.93
CA GLY A 345 2.47 17.87 11.60
C GLY A 345 1.22 17.68 10.73
N ASP A 346 0.14 17.19 11.32
CA ASP A 346 -1.15 16.98 10.65
C ASP A 346 -1.90 18.29 10.37
N MET A 347 -1.67 19.32 11.20
CA MET A 347 -2.06 20.71 10.94
C MET A 347 -1.12 21.46 9.95
N VAL A 348 -0.11 20.79 9.38
CA VAL A 348 0.90 21.36 8.47
C VAL A 348 1.74 22.49 9.11
N ARG A 349 1.85 22.54 10.45
CA ARG A 349 2.75 23.42 11.20
C ARG A 349 4.16 22.81 11.29
N LEU A 350 4.71 22.45 10.13
CA LEU A 350 5.84 21.50 9.98
C LEU A 350 7.10 21.89 10.77
N GLU A 351 7.50 23.16 10.78
CA GLU A 351 8.69 23.63 11.52
C GLU A 351 8.49 23.68 13.04
N GLU A 352 7.24 23.77 13.53
CA GLU A 352 6.92 23.68 14.95
C GLU A 352 6.80 22.21 15.38
N ALA A 353 6.20 21.38 14.53
CA ALA A 353 6.14 19.93 14.69
C ALA A 353 7.55 19.34 14.84
N GLU A 354 8.48 19.67 13.93
CA GLU A 354 9.85 19.15 13.94
C GLU A 354 10.62 19.57 15.21
N ARG A 355 10.53 20.85 15.61
CA ARG A 355 11.11 21.33 16.87
C ARG A 355 10.51 20.64 18.10
N THR A 356 9.20 20.40 18.10
CA THR A 356 8.51 19.71 19.21
C THR A 356 8.93 18.24 19.31
N LEU A 357 9.09 17.54 18.17
CA LEU A 357 9.55 16.16 18.13
C LEU A 357 11.03 16.03 18.54
N HIS A 358 11.90 16.96 18.14
CA HIS A 358 13.26 17.02 18.66
C HIS A 358 13.28 17.26 20.18
N ALA A 359 12.43 18.15 20.71
CA ALA A 359 12.31 18.33 22.16
C ALA A 359 11.85 17.05 22.88
N ALA A 360 10.89 16.31 22.32
CA ALA A 360 10.45 15.01 22.85
C ALA A 360 11.57 13.96 22.88
N ILE A 361 12.42 13.93 21.83
CA ILE A 361 13.57 13.01 21.72
C ILE A 361 14.67 13.34 22.73
N GLU A 362 14.95 14.63 22.98
CA GLU A 362 15.96 15.06 23.96
C GLU A 362 15.44 14.92 25.41
N ASP A 363 14.17 15.23 25.68
CA ASP A 363 13.51 14.96 26.97
C ASP A 363 13.56 13.46 27.31
N ALA A 364 13.11 12.61 26.39
CA ALA A 364 13.18 11.16 26.56
C ALA A 364 14.62 10.64 26.75
N ARG A 365 15.62 11.30 26.15
CA ARG A 365 17.05 10.96 26.39
C ARG A 365 17.50 11.38 27.79
N ALA A 366 17.15 12.58 28.23
CA ALA A 366 17.51 13.10 29.54
C ALA A 366 16.90 12.28 30.68
N GLN A 367 15.68 11.77 30.50
CA GLN A 367 15.00 10.87 31.45
C GLN A 367 15.41 9.39 31.29
N GLY A 368 16.28 9.03 30.33
CA GLY A 368 16.66 7.64 30.05
C GLY A 368 15.55 6.76 29.46
N HIS A 369 14.44 7.35 29.02
CA HIS A 369 13.23 6.67 28.58
C HIS A 369 13.30 6.19 27.12
N ALA A 370 13.93 5.03 26.94
CA ALA A 370 14.16 4.41 25.63
C ALA A 370 12.90 4.29 24.77
N SER A 371 11.75 3.90 25.34
CA SER A 371 10.49 3.73 24.58
C SER A 371 9.98 5.06 24.02
N ALA A 372 9.95 6.12 24.84
CA ALA A 372 9.55 7.45 24.41
C ALA A 372 10.51 8.03 23.35
N HIS A 373 11.83 7.80 23.50
CA HIS A 373 12.83 8.21 22.51
C HIS A 373 12.58 7.54 21.15
N VAL A 374 12.35 6.23 21.13
CA VAL A 374 12.07 5.48 19.89
C VAL A 374 10.75 5.91 19.26
N ASN A 375 9.67 6.04 20.03
CA ASN A 375 8.36 6.48 19.52
C ASN A 375 8.42 7.90 18.93
N ALA A 376 9.08 8.85 19.61
CA ALA A 376 9.28 10.20 19.10
C ALA A 376 10.19 10.23 17.86
N SER A 377 11.17 9.32 17.75
CA SER A 377 12.02 9.16 16.56
C SER A 377 11.22 8.64 15.35
N ILE A 378 10.30 7.70 15.55
CA ILE A 378 9.40 7.21 14.48
C ILE A 378 8.47 8.34 14.01
N ALA A 379 7.90 9.12 14.93
CA ALA A 379 7.08 10.28 14.60
C ALA A 379 7.88 11.35 13.82
N LEU A 380 9.15 11.58 14.19
CA LEU A 380 10.05 12.50 13.48
C LEU A 380 10.33 12.00 12.06
N ALA A 381 10.63 10.70 11.87
CA ALA A 381 10.83 10.11 10.56
C ALA A 381 9.58 10.22 9.67
N GLN A 382 8.38 10.03 10.22
CA GLN A 382 7.11 10.25 9.53
C GLN A 382 6.91 11.71 9.13
N LEU A 383 7.30 12.67 9.97
CA LEU A 383 7.24 14.10 9.64
C LEU A 383 8.24 14.45 8.53
N GLN A 384 9.50 14.00 8.65
CA GLN A 384 10.55 14.22 7.65
C GLN A 384 10.17 13.64 6.28
N TYR A 385 9.58 12.44 6.24
CA TYR A 385 8.99 11.85 5.04
C TYR A 385 7.89 12.74 4.43
N ARG A 386 6.99 13.30 5.26
CA ARG A 386 5.97 14.26 4.78
C ARG A 386 6.56 15.57 4.28
N MET A 387 7.64 16.05 4.91
CA MET A 387 8.39 17.26 4.51
C MET A 387 9.27 17.08 3.27
N GLY A 388 9.40 15.86 2.72
CA GLY A 388 10.25 15.57 1.56
C GLY A 388 11.72 15.27 1.89
N ARG A 389 12.09 15.15 3.18
CA ARG A 389 13.45 14.95 3.67
C ARG A 389 13.78 13.46 3.78
N TYR A 390 13.81 12.75 2.66
CA TYR A 390 13.82 11.27 2.64
C TYR A 390 15.06 10.64 3.29
N GLU A 391 16.26 11.17 3.01
CA GLU A 391 17.51 10.67 3.61
C GLU A 391 17.50 10.78 5.14
N ALA A 392 17.03 11.91 5.67
CA ALA A 392 16.87 12.10 7.11
C ALA A 392 15.82 11.17 7.71
N ALA A 393 14.70 10.95 7.00
CA ALA A 393 13.64 10.05 7.41
C ALA A 393 14.10 8.59 7.45
N ASP A 394 14.84 8.12 6.43
CA ASP A 394 15.42 6.77 6.40
C ASP A 394 16.43 6.57 7.53
N ALA A 395 17.40 7.50 7.67
CA ALA A 395 18.39 7.43 8.74
C ALA A 395 17.74 7.42 10.14
N THR A 396 16.72 8.26 10.36
CA THR A 396 15.99 8.30 11.63
C THR A 396 15.16 7.02 11.85
N ALA A 397 14.51 6.49 10.82
CA ALA A 397 13.72 5.27 10.90
C ALA A 397 14.58 4.01 11.12
N ARG A 398 15.74 3.87 10.45
CA ARG A 398 16.67 2.75 10.67
C ARG A 398 17.33 2.81 12.05
N GLN A 399 17.65 4.01 12.56
CA GLN A 399 18.11 4.18 13.95
C GLN A 399 17.02 3.85 14.98
N ALA A 400 15.76 4.21 14.71
CA ALA A 400 14.64 3.86 15.57
C ALA A 400 14.36 2.35 15.56
N LEU A 401 14.40 1.71 14.39
CA LEU A 401 14.24 0.25 14.23
C LEU A 401 15.30 -0.53 15.03
N ALA A 402 16.59 -0.24 14.82
CA ALA A 402 17.66 -0.96 15.51
C ALA A 402 17.59 -0.82 17.04
N ARG A 403 17.14 0.34 17.55
CA ARG A 403 16.85 0.53 18.98
C ARG A 403 15.60 -0.23 19.43
N ALA A 404 14.53 -0.24 18.65
CA ALA A 404 13.32 -0.98 18.95
C ALA A 404 13.61 -2.49 19.06
N GLU A 405 14.40 -3.04 18.14
CA GLU A 405 14.87 -4.43 18.16
C GLU A 405 15.77 -4.71 19.38
N THR A 406 16.70 -3.81 19.71
CA THR A 406 17.60 -3.93 20.88
C THR A 406 16.84 -4.01 22.21
N TYR A 407 15.65 -3.42 22.32
CA TYR A 407 14.81 -3.41 23.52
C TYR A 407 13.51 -4.22 23.39
N ASP A 408 13.38 -5.09 22.39
CA ASP A 408 12.18 -5.93 22.11
C ASP A 408 10.84 -5.13 22.04
N MET A 409 10.90 -3.91 21.51
CA MET A 409 9.77 -2.98 21.42
C MET A 409 8.91 -3.26 20.19
N VAL A 410 8.18 -4.38 20.18
CA VAL A 410 7.47 -4.89 18.99
C VAL A 410 6.58 -3.84 18.29
N ASP A 411 5.81 -3.05 19.05
CA ASP A 411 4.97 -1.95 18.51
C ASP A 411 5.78 -0.87 17.75
N ALA A 412 7.02 -0.62 18.18
CA ALA A 412 7.93 0.32 17.55
C ALA A 412 8.68 -0.30 16.37
N VAL A 413 9.00 -1.60 16.40
CA VAL A 413 9.52 -2.36 15.24
C VAL A 413 8.51 -2.27 14.09
N ILE A 414 7.23 -2.53 14.38
CA ILE A 414 6.12 -2.36 13.42
C ILE A 414 6.08 -0.92 12.90
N GLY A 415 6.11 0.06 13.80
CA GLY A 415 6.07 1.48 13.46
C GLY A 415 7.22 1.94 12.56
N ALA A 416 8.45 1.47 12.80
CA ALA A 416 9.61 1.82 11.99
C ALA A 416 9.58 1.12 10.61
N HIS A 417 9.20 -0.16 10.55
CA HIS A 417 8.98 -0.85 9.27
C HIS A 417 7.90 -0.18 8.41
N MET A 418 6.81 0.34 9.00
CA MET A 418 5.80 1.11 8.26
C MET A 418 6.38 2.36 7.59
N VAL A 419 7.37 3.02 8.19
CA VAL A 419 8.02 4.23 7.65
C VAL A 419 9.03 3.88 6.55
N LEU A 420 9.84 2.84 6.77
CA LEU A 420 10.79 2.35 5.75
C LEU A 420 10.05 1.81 4.52
N GLY A 421 8.90 1.15 4.71
CA GLY A 421 8.03 0.75 3.60
C GLY A 421 7.40 1.93 2.86
N ASP A 422 7.00 2.99 3.57
CA ASP A 422 6.49 4.24 2.97
C ASP A 422 7.60 4.94 2.14
N LEU A 423 8.83 4.96 2.64
CA LEU A 423 10.01 5.49 1.95
C LEU A 423 10.33 4.71 0.68
N ALA A 424 10.51 3.39 0.79
CA ALA A 424 10.79 2.52 -0.36
C ALA A 424 9.69 2.62 -1.43
N ALA A 425 8.41 2.62 -1.03
CA ALA A 425 7.28 2.78 -1.96
C ALA A 425 7.22 4.16 -2.63
N ARG A 426 7.79 5.22 -2.02
CA ARG A 426 7.93 6.54 -2.66
C ARG A 426 9.12 6.59 -3.60
N HIS A 427 10.21 5.88 -3.28
CA HIS A 427 11.38 5.74 -4.16
C HIS A 427 11.15 4.75 -5.32
N GLY A 428 10.02 4.03 -5.33
CA GLY A 428 9.67 3.08 -6.38
C GLY A 428 10.23 1.67 -6.16
N ASP A 429 10.95 1.41 -5.07
CA ASP A 429 11.32 0.04 -4.69
C ASP A 429 10.14 -0.62 -3.98
N PHE A 430 9.14 -1.04 -4.75
CA PHE A 430 7.97 -1.73 -4.22
C PHE A 430 8.32 -3.12 -3.65
N ARG A 431 9.50 -3.68 -3.96
CA ARG A 431 9.97 -4.96 -3.39
C ARG A 431 10.54 -4.77 -1.98
N GLU A 432 11.38 -3.77 -1.73
CA GLU A 432 11.82 -3.39 -0.37
C GLU A 432 10.61 -2.89 0.46
N ALA A 433 9.68 -2.15 -0.17
CA ALA A 433 8.44 -1.72 0.49
C ALA A 433 7.60 -2.91 0.97
N GLU A 434 7.37 -3.89 0.09
CA GLU A 434 6.64 -5.11 0.43
C GLU A 434 7.36 -5.92 1.53
N GLN A 435 8.69 -6.03 1.45
CA GLN A 435 9.48 -6.70 2.49
C GLN A 435 9.28 -6.03 3.86
N HIS A 436 9.35 -4.69 3.94
CA HIS A 436 9.13 -3.97 5.18
C HIS A 436 7.68 -4.08 5.69
N TYR A 437 6.67 -3.96 4.83
CA TYR A 437 5.28 -4.14 5.26
C TYR A 437 5.00 -5.58 5.74
N ARG A 438 5.59 -6.60 5.10
CA ARG A 438 5.49 -8.01 5.54
C ARG A 438 6.22 -8.26 6.86
N ALA A 439 7.41 -7.69 7.05
CA ALA A 439 8.15 -7.80 8.31
C ALA A 439 7.38 -7.16 9.47
N GLY A 440 6.77 -5.99 9.26
CA GLY A 440 5.82 -5.40 10.22
C GLY A 440 4.60 -6.29 10.46
N LEU A 441 4.07 -6.96 9.44
CA LEU A 441 2.88 -7.80 9.55
C LEU A 441 3.14 -9.05 10.38
N GLU A 442 4.28 -9.72 10.18
CA GLU A 442 4.68 -10.89 10.98
C GLU A 442 4.75 -10.55 12.48
N GLN A 443 5.27 -9.35 12.82
CA GLN A 443 5.34 -8.87 14.22
C GLN A 443 3.96 -8.48 14.77
N ALA A 444 3.07 -7.93 13.93
CA ALA A 444 1.68 -7.63 14.29
C ALA A 444 0.83 -8.90 14.51
N GLU A 445 1.09 -9.96 13.73
CA GLU A 445 0.44 -11.27 13.85
C GLU A 445 0.92 -12.04 15.09
N LYS A 446 2.22 -12.04 15.40
CA LYS A 446 2.77 -12.59 16.66
C LYS A 446 2.12 -11.96 17.90
N THR A 447 1.90 -10.65 17.87
CA THR A 447 1.26 -9.89 18.97
C THR A 447 -0.27 -9.89 18.93
N LYS A 448 -0.88 -10.48 17.88
CA LYS A 448 -2.34 -10.49 17.64
C LYS A 448 -2.94 -9.07 17.71
N SER A 449 -2.23 -8.12 17.10
CA SER A 449 -2.54 -6.69 17.18
C SER A 449 -3.38 -6.26 15.97
N ASP A 450 -4.69 -6.52 16.04
CA ASP A 450 -5.65 -6.31 14.93
C ASP A 450 -5.53 -4.93 14.26
N SER A 451 -5.32 -3.86 15.04
CA SER A 451 -5.16 -2.50 14.52
C SER A 451 -3.89 -2.32 13.70
N ARG A 452 -2.77 -2.95 14.09
CA ARG A 452 -1.51 -2.98 13.33
C ARG A 452 -1.64 -3.82 12.07
N ILE A 453 -2.28 -4.99 12.17
CA ILE A 453 -2.61 -5.86 11.05
C ILE A 453 -3.44 -5.08 10.00
N ARG A 454 -4.49 -4.36 10.43
CA ARG A 454 -5.30 -3.53 9.51
C ARG A 454 -4.51 -2.36 8.90
N GLU A 455 -3.67 -1.67 9.67
CA GLU A 455 -2.83 -0.58 9.13
C GLU A 455 -1.86 -1.07 8.04
N LEU A 456 -1.27 -2.24 8.23
CA LEU A 456 -0.32 -2.84 7.27
C LEU A 456 -1.01 -3.40 6.03
N TYR A 457 -2.16 -4.07 6.17
CA TYR A 457 -2.96 -4.46 5.01
C TYR A 457 -3.42 -3.25 4.19
N ARG A 458 -3.72 -2.10 4.80
CA ARG A 458 -4.10 -0.88 4.06
C ARG A 458 -2.93 -0.29 3.26
N ARG A 459 -1.70 -0.43 3.77
CA ARG A 459 -0.45 -0.05 3.06
C ARG A 459 -0.17 -0.99 1.89
N LEU A 460 -0.29 -2.30 2.11
CA LEU A 460 -0.16 -3.32 1.05
C LEU A 460 -1.23 -3.14 -0.05
N GLY A 461 -2.48 -2.81 0.31
CA GLY A 461 -3.56 -2.48 -0.64
C GLY A 461 -3.26 -1.22 -1.46
N ARG A 462 -2.85 -0.12 -0.81
CA ARG A 462 -2.42 1.12 -1.49
C ARG A 462 -1.20 0.91 -2.39
N MET A 463 -0.26 0.07 -1.98
CA MET A 463 0.91 -0.31 -2.77
C MET A 463 0.49 -1.10 -4.02
N ALA A 464 -0.33 -2.13 -3.86
CA ALA A 464 -0.87 -2.91 -4.98
C ALA A 464 -1.66 -2.05 -5.98
N LEU A 465 -2.44 -1.06 -5.52
CA LEU A 465 -3.08 -0.07 -6.41
C LEU A 465 -2.07 0.77 -7.18
N THR A 466 -0.92 1.10 -6.57
CA THR A 466 0.14 1.91 -7.17
C THR A 466 0.95 1.10 -8.20
N THR A 467 1.14 -0.19 -7.97
CA THR A 467 1.74 -1.15 -8.92
C THR A 467 0.72 -1.81 -9.86
N HIS A 468 -0.52 -1.30 -9.90
CA HIS A 468 -1.61 -1.78 -10.75
C HIS A 468 -1.98 -3.29 -10.60
N ASP A 469 -1.70 -3.93 -9.46
CA ASP A 469 -2.17 -5.30 -9.17
C ASP A 469 -3.59 -5.29 -8.58
N ALA A 470 -4.57 -5.44 -9.46
CA ALA A 470 -6.00 -5.50 -9.11
C ALA A 470 -6.32 -6.57 -8.07
N ARG A 471 -5.77 -7.79 -8.21
CA ARG A 471 -6.14 -8.94 -7.38
C ARG A 471 -5.56 -8.83 -5.98
N ARG A 472 -4.34 -8.32 -5.85
CA ARG A 472 -3.72 -8.05 -4.54
C ARG A 472 -4.39 -6.88 -3.84
N ALA A 473 -4.69 -5.80 -4.56
CA ALA A 473 -5.45 -4.67 -4.01
C ALA A 473 -6.81 -5.15 -3.45
N GLN A 474 -7.60 -5.85 -4.29
CA GLN A 474 -8.88 -6.45 -3.89
C GLN A 474 -8.72 -7.36 -2.66
N PHE A 475 -7.80 -8.34 -2.70
CA PHE A 475 -7.57 -9.27 -1.59
C PHE A 475 -7.26 -8.56 -0.27
N TYR A 476 -6.38 -7.55 -0.28
CA TYR A 476 -6.03 -6.81 0.93
C TYR A 476 -7.20 -5.99 1.48
N TYR A 477 -8.00 -5.34 0.62
CA TYR A 477 -9.17 -4.59 1.07
C TYR A 477 -10.36 -5.47 1.48
N GLU A 478 -10.55 -6.64 0.87
CA GLU A 478 -11.57 -7.62 1.30
C GLU A 478 -11.18 -8.25 2.66
N LYS A 479 -9.91 -8.60 2.86
CA LYS A 479 -9.38 -9.05 4.16
C LYS A 479 -9.48 -7.99 5.26
N LEU A 480 -9.36 -6.71 4.91
CA LEU A 480 -9.67 -5.62 5.82
C LEU A 480 -11.16 -5.57 6.17
N LEU A 481 -12.05 -5.73 5.20
CA LEU A 481 -13.49 -5.68 5.43
C LEU A 481 -13.97 -6.83 6.34
N GLU A 482 -13.38 -8.03 6.21
CA GLU A 482 -13.59 -9.17 7.11
C GLU A 482 -13.15 -8.89 8.57
N THR A 483 -12.08 -8.11 8.77
CA THR A 483 -11.40 -7.92 10.06
C THR A 483 -11.68 -6.57 10.74
N THR A 484 -12.57 -5.75 10.17
CA THR A 484 -12.90 -4.41 10.68
C THR A 484 -14.15 -4.41 11.53
N GLY A 485 -14.00 -3.95 12.78
CA GLY A 485 -15.09 -3.82 13.77
C GLY A 485 -16.11 -2.72 13.45
N PRO A 486 -16.78 -2.16 14.47
CA PRO A 486 -17.87 -1.19 14.28
C PRO A 486 -17.41 0.24 13.92
N ASP A 487 -16.11 0.49 13.76
CA ASP A 487 -15.59 1.82 13.39
C ASP A 487 -16.04 2.20 11.97
N GLN A 488 -16.80 3.30 11.87
CA GLN A 488 -17.38 3.76 10.60
C GLN A 488 -16.34 4.48 9.71
N GLY A 489 -15.30 5.06 10.32
CA GLY A 489 -14.21 5.73 9.60
C GLY A 489 -13.27 4.74 8.92
N GLU A 490 -12.84 3.70 9.66
CA GLU A 490 -12.04 2.61 9.08
C GLU A 490 -12.81 1.90 7.96
N ARG A 491 -14.11 1.60 8.15
CA ARG A 491 -14.97 1.03 7.10
C ARG A 491 -15.05 1.92 5.86
N ALA A 492 -15.22 3.24 6.02
CA ALA A 492 -15.25 4.16 4.89
C ALA A 492 -13.90 4.24 4.14
N GLU A 493 -12.76 4.16 4.84
CA GLU A 493 -11.44 4.12 4.19
C GLU A 493 -11.22 2.82 3.40
N ILE A 494 -11.75 1.69 3.88
CA ILE A 494 -11.70 0.40 3.16
C ILE A 494 -12.59 0.41 1.92
N TYR A 495 -13.81 0.94 2.03
CA TYR A 495 -14.71 1.09 0.89
C TYR A 495 -14.18 2.10 -0.14
N LEU A 496 -13.48 3.16 0.30
CA LEU A 496 -12.71 4.03 -0.60
C LEU A 496 -11.63 3.24 -1.36
N GLY A 497 -10.87 2.38 -0.69
CA GLY A 497 -9.87 1.52 -1.32
C GLY A 497 -10.45 0.52 -2.33
N LEU A 498 -11.60 -0.10 -2.03
CA LEU A 498 -12.34 -0.94 -2.97
C LEU A 498 -12.87 -0.14 -4.17
N GLY A 499 -13.40 1.06 -3.92
CA GLY A 499 -13.84 1.98 -4.98
C GLY A 499 -12.70 2.38 -5.92
N ASP A 500 -11.56 2.81 -5.36
CA ASP A 500 -10.33 3.13 -6.09
C ASP A 500 -9.82 1.90 -6.89
N THR A 501 -9.96 0.70 -6.34
CA THR A 501 -9.63 -0.55 -7.04
C THR A 501 -10.52 -0.72 -8.27
N TYR A 502 -11.84 -0.82 -8.08
CA TYR A 502 -12.75 -1.10 -9.19
C TYR A 502 -12.82 0.03 -10.22
N ALA A 503 -12.56 1.29 -9.83
CA ALA A 503 -12.45 2.42 -10.74
C ALA A 503 -11.23 2.32 -11.67
N ARG A 504 -10.05 1.93 -11.15
CA ARG A 504 -8.82 1.77 -11.95
C ARG A 504 -8.92 0.65 -12.98
N PHE A 505 -9.71 -0.39 -12.68
CA PHE A 505 -9.92 -1.55 -13.55
C PHE A 505 -11.31 -1.53 -14.22
N GLY A 506 -11.79 -0.32 -14.59
CA GLY A 506 -12.92 -0.09 -15.51
C GLY A 506 -14.33 -0.39 -14.95
N ASN A 507 -14.47 -1.03 -13.79
CA ASN A 507 -15.78 -1.38 -13.24
C ASN A 507 -16.43 -0.20 -12.50
N ARG A 508 -16.92 0.76 -13.30
CA ARG A 508 -17.55 2.01 -12.85
C ARG A 508 -18.73 1.78 -11.90
N ASP A 509 -19.52 0.73 -12.08
CA ASP A 509 -20.70 0.47 -11.24
C ASP A 509 -20.34 -0.05 -9.84
N LYS A 510 -19.41 -1.01 -9.72
CA LYS A 510 -18.87 -1.40 -8.40
C LYS A 510 -18.16 -0.23 -7.73
N ALA A 511 -17.40 0.56 -8.48
CA ALA A 511 -16.73 1.74 -7.93
C ALA A 511 -17.73 2.72 -7.30
N ARG A 512 -18.81 3.05 -8.02
CA ARG A 512 -19.91 3.89 -7.52
C ARG A 512 -20.54 3.30 -6.26
N GLN A 513 -20.86 1.99 -6.27
CA GLN A 513 -21.43 1.28 -5.12
C GLN A 513 -20.54 1.40 -3.86
N TYR A 514 -19.23 1.20 -4.00
CA TYR A 514 -18.30 1.28 -2.86
C TYR A 514 -18.10 2.73 -2.38
N TYR A 515 -18.06 3.73 -3.27
CA TYR A 515 -18.05 5.13 -2.84
C TYR A 515 -19.34 5.55 -2.12
N ASP A 516 -20.51 5.08 -2.59
CA ASP A 516 -21.79 5.31 -1.91
C ASP A 516 -21.84 4.65 -0.52
N GLN A 517 -21.26 3.45 -0.37
CA GLN A 517 -21.07 2.80 0.94
C GLN A 517 -20.12 3.61 1.85
N ALA A 518 -19.00 4.11 1.33
CA ALA A 518 -18.10 4.97 2.09
C ALA A 518 -18.79 6.27 2.57
N LEU A 519 -19.55 6.93 1.69
CA LEU A 519 -20.31 8.15 2.01
C LEU A 519 -21.44 7.90 3.03
N THR A 520 -22.05 6.71 2.98
CA THR A 520 -23.06 6.26 3.95
C THR A 520 -22.45 6.09 5.34
N HIS A 521 -21.30 5.39 5.44
CA HIS A 521 -20.60 5.21 6.72
C HIS A 521 -20.04 6.52 7.31
N LEU A 522 -19.66 7.48 6.46
CA LEU A 522 -19.21 8.80 6.93
C LEU A 522 -20.35 9.70 7.43
N GLY A 523 -21.55 9.60 6.84
CA GLY A 523 -22.66 10.52 7.14
C GLY A 523 -22.28 12.00 6.93
N GLU A 524 -23.09 12.92 7.45
CA GLU A 524 -22.81 14.36 7.33
C GLU A 524 -21.84 14.89 8.39
N GLY A 525 -21.82 14.27 9.59
CA GLY A 525 -20.98 14.69 10.72
C GLY A 525 -19.64 13.96 10.86
N GLY A 526 -19.35 12.95 10.03
CA GLY A 526 -18.10 12.19 10.09
C GLY A 526 -16.90 12.89 9.43
N ASN A 527 -15.86 12.12 9.13
CA ASN A 527 -14.57 12.65 8.68
C ASN A 527 -14.70 13.48 7.37
N ARG A 528 -14.62 14.81 7.52
CA ARG A 528 -14.68 15.82 6.45
C ARG A 528 -13.69 15.55 5.31
N HIS A 529 -12.46 15.12 5.62
CA HIS A 529 -11.43 14.82 4.62
C HIS A 529 -11.74 13.54 3.82
N LEU A 530 -12.13 12.44 4.49
CA LEU A 530 -12.55 11.22 3.80
C LEU A 530 -13.82 11.45 2.98
N ARG A 531 -14.78 12.26 3.45
CA ARG A 531 -16.00 12.60 2.72
C ARG A 531 -15.69 13.41 1.46
N VAL A 532 -14.76 14.37 1.53
CA VAL A 532 -14.24 15.08 0.35
C VAL A 532 -13.57 14.12 -0.64
N ASN A 533 -12.77 13.17 -0.16
CA ASN A 533 -12.11 12.18 -1.03
C ASN A 533 -13.14 11.29 -1.76
N ALA A 534 -14.12 10.76 -1.02
CA ALA A 534 -15.16 9.90 -1.59
C ALA A 534 -16.05 10.63 -2.60
N LEU A 535 -16.45 11.88 -2.31
CA LEU A 535 -17.20 12.70 -3.29
C LEU A 535 -16.37 13.01 -4.55
N LEU A 536 -15.07 13.32 -4.42
CA LEU A 536 -14.21 13.58 -5.57
C LEU A 536 -13.97 12.32 -6.43
N ALA A 537 -13.78 11.15 -5.81
CA ALA A 537 -13.59 9.89 -6.51
C ALA A 537 -14.89 9.39 -7.19
N ARG A 538 -16.04 9.60 -6.54
CA ARG A 538 -17.37 9.38 -7.11
C ARG A 538 -17.63 10.28 -8.32
N ALA A 539 -17.37 11.58 -8.20
CA ALA A 539 -17.51 12.54 -9.29
C ALA A 539 -16.61 12.21 -10.49
N TRP A 540 -15.41 11.65 -10.25
CA TRP A 540 -14.55 11.16 -11.33
C TRP A 540 -15.21 10.01 -12.12
N VAL A 541 -15.78 9.01 -11.43
CA VAL A 541 -16.53 7.90 -12.06
C VAL A 541 -17.80 8.37 -12.78
N GLU A 542 -18.43 9.45 -12.31
CA GLU A 542 -19.58 10.09 -12.96
C GLU A 542 -19.17 10.83 -14.25
N ILE A 543 -18.07 11.58 -14.24
CA ILE A 543 -17.48 12.21 -15.44
C ILE A 543 -17.11 11.15 -16.49
N GLU A 544 -16.42 10.10 -16.06
CA GLU A 544 -16.03 8.93 -16.86
C GLU A 544 -17.24 8.16 -17.44
N GLY A 545 -18.38 8.18 -16.74
CA GLY A 545 -19.65 7.62 -17.19
C GLY A 545 -20.51 8.57 -18.04
N ALA A 546 -20.01 9.76 -18.38
CA ALA A 546 -20.73 10.86 -19.02
C ALA A 546 -21.97 11.40 -18.25
N ASP A 547 -22.11 11.07 -16.96
CA ASP A 547 -23.14 11.62 -16.08
C ASP A 547 -22.68 12.97 -15.49
N TYR A 548 -22.70 13.98 -16.36
CA TYR A 548 -22.25 15.32 -16.01
C TYR A 548 -23.19 16.08 -15.08
N GLU A 549 -24.44 15.64 -14.91
CA GLU A 549 -25.41 16.26 -14.01
C GLU A 549 -25.17 15.77 -12.57
N THR A 550 -25.06 14.46 -12.36
CA THR A 550 -24.69 13.93 -11.04
C THR A 550 -23.28 14.38 -10.66
N ALA A 551 -22.30 14.35 -11.57
CA ALA A 551 -20.96 14.87 -11.30
C ALA A 551 -20.96 16.34 -10.84
N ALA A 552 -21.77 17.20 -11.47
CA ALA A 552 -21.91 18.59 -11.07
C ALA A 552 -22.52 18.73 -9.65
N ALA A 553 -23.53 17.93 -9.33
CA ALA A 553 -24.13 17.89 -8.00
C ALA A 553 -23.15 17.38 -6.93
N THR A 554 -22.43 16.30 -7.20
CA THR A 554 -21.41 15.71 -6.33
C THR A 554 -20.29 16.73 -6.02
N LEU A 555 -19.78 17.44 -7.04
CA LEU A 555 -18.74 18.48 -6.84
C LEU A 555 -19.28 19.73 -6.13
N GLN A 556 -20.55 20.09 -6.34
CA GLN A 556 -21.18 21.19 -5.60
C GLN A 556 -21.31 20.87 -4.09
N ALA A 557 -21.55 19.61 -3.72
CA ALA A 557 -21.56 19.15 -2.32
C ALA A 557 -20.16 19.21 -1.66
N VAL A 558 -19.07 19.07 -2.43
CA VAL A 558 -17.69 19.24 -1.92
C VAL A 558 -17.40 20.70 -1.55
N ARG A 559 -18.00 21.69 -2.23
CA ARG A 559 -17.67 23.12 -2.06
C ARG A 559 -17.70 23.63 -0.61
N PRO A 560 -18.77 23.44 0.20
CA PRO A 560 -18.74 23.83 1.62
C PRO A 560 -17.71 23.01 2.42
N LEU A 561 -17.55 21.72 2.11
CA LEU A 561 -16.61 20.83 2.79
C LEU A 561 -15.13 21.21 2.55
N VAL A 562 -14.82 22.07 1.58
CA VAL A 562 -13.46 22.58 1.36
C VAL A 562 -13.31 24.09 1.57
N ALA A 563 -14.30 24.78 2.15
CA ALA A 563 -14.28 26.23 2.34
C ALA A 563 -12.96 26.76 2.93
N ASP A 564 -12.41 26.06 3.93
CA ASP A 564 -11.22 26.45 4.70
C ASP A 564 -9.92 25.76 4.20
N ASP A 565 -10.03 24.55 3.64
CA ASP A 565 -8.91 23.71 3.18
C ASP A 565 -8.38 24.11 1.79
N ALA A 566 -7.16 24.67 1.73
CA ALA A 566 -6.52 25.06 0.47
C ALA A 566 -6.24 23.87 -0.48
N GLY A 567 -5.89 22.70 0.04
CA GLY A 567 -5.64 21.49 -0.75
C GLY A 567 -6.95 20.88 -1.27
N GLY A 568 -8.00 20.91 -0.45
CA GLY A 568 -9.37 20.59 -0.84
C GLY A 568 -9.90 21.49 -1.95
N ARG A 569 -9.72 22.82 -1.83
CA ARG A 569 -10.11 23.78 -2.89
C ARG A 569 -9.39 23.50 -4.19
N SER A 570 -8.09 23.23 -4.16
CA SER A 570 -7.31 22.89 -5.36
C SER A 570 -7.82 21.62 -6.05
N ARG A 571 -8.12 20.55 -5.28
CA ARG A 571 -8.65 19.30 -5.82
C ARG A 571 -10.08 19.45 -6.37
N LEU A 572 -10.93 20.27 -5.74
CA LEU A 572 -12.25 20.61 -6.27
C LEU A 572 -12.15 21.42 -7.57
N GLU A 573 -11.28 22.43 -7.63
CA GLU A 573 -11.03 23.21 -8.85
C GLU A 573 -10.43 22.33 -9.97
N ALA A 574 -9.62 21.32 -9.64
CA ALA A 574 -9.14 20.33 -10.61
C ALA A 574 -10.28 19.46 -11.16
N ALA A 575 -11.13 18.91 -10.30
CA ALA A 575 -12.25 18.08 -10.70
C ALA A 575 -13.32 18.86 -11.50
N LEU A 576 -13.60 20.12 -11.13
CA LEU A 576 -14.43 21.03 -11.93
C LEU A 576 -13.79 21.33 -13.28
N GLY A 577 -12.47 21.49 -13.32
CA GLY A 577 -11.69 21.60 -14.56
C GLY A 577 -11.94 20.42 -15.51
N ASN A 578 -11.83 19.21 -14.99
CA ASN A 578 -12.03 17.98 -15.76
C ASN A 578 -13.49 17.77 -16.18
N LEU A 579 -14.46 18.09 -15.31
CA LEU A 579 -15.89 18.11 -15.66
C LEU A 579 -16.16 19.08 -16.83
N TYR A 580 -15.56 20.26 -16.83
CA TYR A 580 -15.75 21.21 -17.93
C TYR A 580 -14.98 20.82 -19.22
N LEU A 581 -13.89 20.05 -19.14
CA LEU A 581 -13.29 19.41 -20.33
C LEU A 581 -14.26 18.39 -20.93
N ALA A 582 -14.84 17.51 -20.09
CA ALA A 582 -15.80 16.50 -20.52
C ALA A 582 -17.12 17.12 -21.02
N GLN A 583 -17.52 18.31 -20.56
CA GLN A 583 -18.64 19.06 -21.14
C GLN A 583 -18.27 19.87 -22.40
N GLY A 584 -17.02 19.83 -22.88
CA GLY A 584 -16.55 20.64 -24.02
C GLY A 584 -16.47 22.15 -23.75
N ARG A 585 -16.52 22.55 -22.48
CA ARG A 585 -16.54 23.96 -22.00
C ARG A 585 -15.14 24.45 -21.69
N TYR A 586 -14.26 24.39 -22.69
CA TYR A 586 -12.80 24.58 -22.57
C TYR A 586 -12.38 25.90 -21.89
N GLY A 587 -13.09 27.00 -22.16
CA GLY A 587 -12.85 28.30 -21.49
C GLY A 587 -13.20 28.33 -20.00
N GLU A 588 -14.01 27.38 -19.53
CA GLU A 588 -14.35 27.23 -18.12
C GLU A 588 -13.39 26.24 -17.45
N ALA A 589 -13.11 25.12 -18.11
CA ALA A 589 -12.06 24.17 -17.73
C ALA A 589 -10.72 24.88 -17.46
N LEU A 590 -10.25 25.71 -18.40
CA LEU A 590 -8.98 26.44 -18.27
C LEU A 590 -8.95 27.37 -17.05
N ARG A 591 -10.08 28.03 -16.70
CA ARG A 591 -10.15 28.89 -15.50
C ARG A 591 -10.02 28.08 -14.22
N HIS A 592 -10.67 26.92 -14.15
CA HIS A 592 -10.65 26.03 -13.00
C HIS A 592 -9.30 25.30 -12.84
N LEU A 593 -8.73 24.77 -13.93
CA LEU A 593 -7.40 24.12 -13.92
C LEU A 593 -6.26 25.09 -13.57
N ARG A 594 -6.34 26.36 -14.02
CA ARG A 594 -5.36 27.40 -13.61
C ARG A 594 -5.47 27.76 -12.13
N ARG A 595 -6.67 27.72 -11.53
CA ARG A 595 -6.86 27.93 -10.07
C ARG A 595 -6.34 26.74 -9.26
N ALA A 596 -6.59 25.51 -9.71
CA ALA A 596 -6.03 24.31 -9.09
C ALA A 596 -4.49 24.37 -9.04
N ALA A 597 -3.86 24.80 -10.14
CA ALA A 597 -2.42 24.97 -10.27
C ALA A 597 -1.81 26.18 -9.52
N ALA A 598 -2.63 27.06 -8.91
CA ALA A 598 -2.16 28.26 -8.21
C ALA A 598 -1.67 28.03 -6.76
N VAL A 599 -1.76 26.79 -6.26
CA VAL A 599 -1.21 26.39 -4.95
C VAL A 599 0.33 26.33 -5.03
N PRO A 600 1.09 26.72 -3.98
CA PRO A 600 2.56 26.66 -3.99
C PRO A 600 3.12 25.30 -4.44
N VAL A 601 4.18 25.33 -5.24
CA VAL A 601 4.73 24.13 -5.91
C VAL A 601 5.16 23.06 -4.91
N GLN A 602 5.68 23.44 -3.73
CA GLN A 602 6.06 22.51 -2.66
C GLN A 602 4.87 21.72 -2.07
N MET A 603 3.63 22.22 -2.23
CA MET A 603 2.40 21.57 -1.78
C MET A 603 1.73 20.74 -2.89
N GLN A 604 2.15 20.89 -4.16
CA GLN A 604 1.66 20.07 -5.25
C GLN A 604 2.46 18.77 -5.34
N ARG A 605 1.78 17.61 -5.26
CA ARG A 605 2.43 16.33 -5.57
C ARG A 605 2.82 16.33 -7.06
N PRO A 606 4.04 15.92 -7.46
CA PRO A 606 4.44 15.89 -8.87
C PRO A 606 3.47 15.11 -9.78
N ALA A 607 2.91 14.00 -9.28
CA ALA A 607 1.90 13.20 -9.98
C ALA A 607 0.56 13.94 -10.24
N THR A 608 0.32 15.07 -9.59
CA THR A 608 -0.85 15.95 -9.82
C THR A 608 -0.53 17.06 -10.83
N ARG A 609 0.72 17.53 -10.91
CA ARG A 609 1.12 18.62 -11.81
C ARG A 609 0.93 18.27 -13.29
N TRP A 610 1.40 17.09 -13.73
CA TRP A 610 1.29 16.70 -15.15
C TRP A 610 -0.15 16.51 -15.60
N HIS A 611 -1.04 15.99 -14.74
CA HIS A 611 -2.49 15.92 -15.00
C HIS A 611 -3.10 17.31 -15.23
N LEU A 612 -2.77 18.29 -14.36
CA LEU A 612 -3.25 19.66 -14.52
C LEU A 612 -2.74 20.31 -15.81
N LEU A 613 -1.48 20.07 -16.17
CA LEU A 613 -0.88 20.57 -17.41
C LEU A 613 -1.51 19.94 -18.65
N HIS A 614 -1.74 18.63 -18.66
CA HIS A 614 -2.43 17.93 -19.76
C HIS A 614 -3.86 18.44 -19.97
N GLY A 615 -4.62 18.62 -18.88
CA GLY A 615 -5.95 19.24 -18.95
C GLY A 615 -5.92 20.68 -19.46
N GLN A 616 -4.91 21.47 -19.07
CA GLN A 616 -4.71 22.82 -19.62
C GLN A 616 -4.35 22.78 -21.11
N ALA A 617 -3.50 21.85 -21.54
CA ALA A 617 -3.11 21.67 -22.94
C ALA A 617 -4.33 21.37 -23.83
N LEU A 618 -5.19 20.44 -23.42
CA LEU A 618 -6.47 20.14 -24.07
C LEU A 618 -7.38 21.38 -24.15
N ALA A 619 -7.49 22.14 -23.06
CA ALA A 619 -8.28 23.37 -23.05
C ALA A 619 -7.69 24.44 -23.99
N TYR A 620 -6.38 24.64 -24.02
CA TYR A 620 -5.71 25.58 -24.93
C TYR A 620 -5.89 25.17 -26.39
N TRP A 621 -5.72 23.88 -26.71
CA TRP A 621 -5.86 23.33 -28.06
C TRP A 621 -7.24 23.63 -28.64
N HIS A 622 -8.30 23.24 -27.93
CA HIS A 622 -9.68 23.47 -28.39
C HIS A 622 -10.14 24.94 -28.28
N LEU A 623 -9.40 25.81 -27.58
CA LEU A 623 -9.53 27.28 -27.65
C LEU A 623 -8.68 27.92 -28.77
N GLY A 624 -7.99 27.13 -29.59
CA GLY A 624 -7.12 27.61 -30.68
C GLY A 624 -5.79 28.23 -30.22
N GLN A 625 -5.45 28.16 -28.94
CA GLN A 625 -4.27 28.78 -28.33
C GLN A 625 -3.02 27.89 -28.51
N ARG A 626 -2.68 27.58 -29.78
CA ARG A 626 -1.69 26.55 -30.17
C ARG A 626 -0.38 26.58 -29.39
N ALA A 627 0.27 27.74 -29.27
CA ALA A 627 1.55 27.85 -28.57
C ALA A 627 1.45 27.47 -27.07
N ALA A 628 0.37 27.86 -26.40
CA ALA A 628 0.14 27.52 -24.99
C ALA A 628 -0.28 26.04 -24.81
N ALA A 629 -0.94 25.46 -25.81
CA ALA A 629 -1.22 24.02 -25.84
C ALA A 629 0.08 23.20 -25.94
N GLU A 630 0.95 23.56 -26.89
CA GLU A 630 2.25 22.92 -27.10
C GLU A 630 3.17 23.02 -25.88
N GLU A 631 3.28 24.21 -25.28
CA GLU A 631 4.04 24.43 -24.05
C GLU A 631 3.54 23.54 -22.90
N ALA A 632 2.21 23.47 -22.71
CA ALA A 632 1.59 22.67 -21.65
C ALA A 632 1.68 21.15 -21.90
N PHE A 633 1.56 20.69 -23.15
CA PHE A 633 1.81 19.28 -23.51
C PHE A 633 3.27 18.90 -23.23
N LEU A 634 4.23 19.71 -23.67
CA LEU A 634 5.66 19.46 -23.45
C LEU A 634 6.04 19.53 -21.96
N GLU A 635 5.43 20.42 -21.16
CA GLU A 635 5.64 20.41 -19.71
C GLU A 635 5.00 19.18 -19.03
N ALA A 636 3.80 18.75 -19.45
CA ALA A 636 3.18 17.52 -18.95
C ALA A 636 4.05 16.29 -19.26
N ILE A 637 4.54 16.17 -20.50
CA ILE A 637 5.45 15.10 -20.94
C ILE A 637 6.75 15.12 -20.13
N ARG A 638 7.40 16.28 -19.95
CA ARG A 638 8.61 16.39 -19.10
C ARG A 638 8.33 15.98 -17.65
N GLY A 639 7.15 16.31 -17.10
CA GLY A 639 6.73 15.87 -15.77
C GLY A 639 6.51 14.35 -15.66
N ILE A 640 6.03 13.72 -16.72
CA ILE A 640 5.86 12.25 -16.80
C ILE A 640 7.22 11.56 -16.91
N GLU A 641 8.08 12.00 -17.82
CA GLU A 641 9.41 11.41 -18.05
C GLU A 641 10.30 11.57 -16.80
N SER A 642 10.25 12.73 -16.14
CA SER A 642 10.95 12.95 -14.86
C SER A 642 10.47 12.03 -13.73
N LEU A 643 9.19 11.63 -13.74
CA LEU A 643 8.66 10.65 -12.78
C LEU A 643 8.97 9.21 -13.19
N ARG A 644 9.14 8.93 -14.49
CA ARG A 644 9.60 7.61 -14.98
C ARG A 644 11.09 7.40 -14.69
N SER A 645 11.91 8.45 -14.75
CA SER A 645 13.34 8.38 -14.45
C SER A 645 13.68 8.14 -12.97
N THR A 646 12.71 8.28 -12.07
CA THR A 646 12.85 7.98 -10.63
C THR A 646 12.40 6.57 -10.24
N LEU A 647 12.20 5.66 -11.20
CA LEU A 647 11.77 4.29 -10.95
C LEU A 647 12.91 3.30 -11.28
N ASP A 648 13.31 2.51 -10.29
CA ASP A 648 14.53 1.68 -10.39
C ASP A 648 14.36 0.41 -11.25
N ALA A 649 13.25 -0.32 -11.15
CA ALA A 649 13.07 -1.55 -11.94
C ALA A 649 12.50 -1.29 -13.35
N ALA A 650 12.90 -2.13 -14.32
CA ALA A 650 12.30 -2.11 -15.67
C ALA A 650 10.81 -2.49 -15.64
N GLU A 651 10.42 -3.38 -14.72
CA GLU A 651 9.01 -3.74 -14.46
C GLU A 651 8.21 -2.52 -13.98
N ASP A 652 8.70 -1.80 -12.96
CA ASP A 652 8.01 -0.60 -12.45
C ASP A 652 7.94 0.53 -13.50
N ARG A 653 8.98 0.66 -14.33
CA ARG A 653 8.98 1.56 -15.49
C ARG A 653 8.00 1.17 -16.59
N ALA A 654 7.60 -0.12 -16.68
CA ALA A 654 6.54 -0.62 -17.55
C ALA A 654 5.15 -0.27 -16.99
N PHE A 655 4.85 -0.74 -15.77
CA PHE A 655 3.57 -0.49 -15.08
C PHE A 655 3.25 1.01 -14.98
N PHE A 656 4.26 1.87 -14.84
CA PHE A 656 4.07 3.32 -14.76
C PHE A 656 3.52 3.96 -16.05
N VAL A 657 3.76 3.40 -17.24
CA VAL A 657 3.46 4.10 -18.51
C VAL A 657 2.00 4.02 -18.91
N GLN A 658 1.28 2.96 -18.54
CA GLN A 658 -0.02 2.60 -19.12
C GLN A 658 -1.06 3.74 -19.10
N ASN A 659 -1.30 4.38 -17.95
CA ASN A 659 -2.27 5.50 -17.86
C ASN A 659 -1.69 6.88 -18.29
N LYS A 660 -0.54 6.91 -18.97
CA LYS A 660 0.19 8.14 -19.31
C LYS A 660 0.51 8.28 -20.80
N THR A 661 0.35 7.22 -21.58
CA THR A 661 0.33 7.23 -23.06
C THR A 661 -0.55 8.36 -23.59
N ARG A 662 -1.79 8.48 -23.08
CA ARG A 662 -2.80 9.50 -23.42
C ARG A 662 -2.30 10.96 -23.48
N VAL A 663 -1.18 11.30 -22.84
CA VAL A 663 -0.57 12.64 -22.92
C VAL A 663 0.29 12.80 -24.18
N PHE A 664 1.00 11.74 -24.58
CA PHE A 664 1.73 11.65 -25.83
C PHE A 664 0.76 11.54 -27.02
N ASP A 665 -0.26 10.71 -26.91
CA ASP A 665 -1.23 10.45 -27.98
C ASP A 665 -2.05 11.71 -28.33
N ASN A 666 -2.52 12.44 -27.29
CA ASN A 666 -3.19 13.73 -27.48
C ASN A 666 -2.24 14.81 -28.03
N TYR A 667 -0.93 14.74 -27.76
CA TYR A 667 0.04 15.68 -28.33
C TYR A 667 0.38 15.34 -29.79
N ALA A 668 0.48 14.06 -30.14
CA ALA A 668 0.57 13.61 -31.53
C ALA A 668 -0.65 14.08 -32.33
N ALA A 669 -1.87 13.92 -31.79
CA ALA A 669 -3.10 14.42 -32.43
C ALA A 669 -3.10 15.95 -32.64
N PHE A 670 -2.54 16.72 -31.71
CA PHE A 670 -2.34 18.17 -31.85
C PHE A 670 -1.29 18.54 -32.93
N LEU A 671 -0.27 17.70 -33.15
CA LEU A 671 0.73 17.86 -34.21
C LEU A 671 0.18 17.48 -35.59
N GLU A 672 -0.65 16.44 -35.67
CA GLU A 672 -1.35 16.02 -36.90
C GLU A 672 -2.31 17.10 -37.42
N GLU A 673 -3.09 17.76 -36.56
CA GLU A 673 -3.95 18.91 -36.93
C GLU A 673 -3.15 20.12 -37.48
N GLN A 674 -1.82 20.10 -37.37
CA GLN A 674 -0.90 21.11 -37.88
C GLN A 674 -0.07 20.62 -39.08
N GLY A 675 -0.25 19.37 -39.51
CA GLY A 675 0.54 18.76 -40.60
C GLY A 675 1.97 18.38 -40.21
N ARG A 676 2.33 18.42 -38.92
CA ARG A 676 3.66 18.08 -38.37
C ARG A 676 3.80 16.56 -38.21
N LEU A 677 3.60 15.81 -39.30
CA LEU A 677 3.40 14.36 -39.27
C LEU A 677 4.64 13.58 -38.77
N GLU A 678 5.84 14.06 -39.06
CA GLU A 678 7.09 13.43 -38.59
C GLU A 678 7.25 13.57 -37.07
N GLU A 679 6.91 14.74 -36.51
CA GLU A 679 6.91 14.96 -35.06
C GLU A 679 5.76 14.21 -34.38
N ALA A 680 4.58 14.14 -35.00
CA ALA A 680 3.46 13.35 -34.48
C ALA A 680 3.80 11.84 -34.42
N LEU A 681 4.42 11.31 -35.48
CA LEU A 681 4.96 9.96 -35.51
C LEU A 681 6.03 9.75 -34.43
N TYR A 682 6.95 10.72 -34.24
CA TYR A 682 7.95 10.67 -33.17
C TYR A 682 7.31 10.55 -31.78
N TYR A 683 6.25 11.31 -31.48
CA TYR A 683 5.58 11.23 -30.17
C TYR A 683 4.71 9.97 -30.01
N THR A 684 4.12 9.46 -31.09
CA THR A 684 3.45 8.14 -31.13
C THR A 684 4.45 7.00 -30.87
N GLU A 685 5.59 6.99 -31.56
CA GLU A 685 6.66 6.02 -31.34
C GLU A 685 7.28 6.14 -29.95
N ARG A 686 7.46 7.36 -29.43
CA ARG A 686 7.94 7.62 -28.06
C ARG A 686 6.95 7.14 -26.99
N ALA A 687 5.67 6.94 -27.32
CA ALA A 687 4.69 6.34 -26.41
C ALA A 687 4.79 4.80 -26.33
N ARG A 688 5.25 4.14 -27.39
CA ARG A 688 5.13 2.69 -27.65
C ARG A 688 6.39 1.88 -27.31
N SER A 689 6.21 0.58 -27.13
CA SER A 689 7.28 -0.41 -26.92
C SER A 689 8.27 -0.04 -25.80
N ARG A 690 7.91 0.83 -24.86
CA ARG A 690 8.87 1.47 -23.93
C ARG A 690 9.56 0.43 -23.07
N SER A 691 8.80 -0.53 -22.57
CA SER A 691 9.30 -1.66 -21.76
C SER A 691 10.25 -2.57 -22.54
N LEU A 692 9.95 -2.83 -23.82
CA LEU A 692 10.80 -3.62 -24.71
C LEU A 692 12.07 -2.86 -25.10
N VAL A 693 11.99 -1.54 -25.34
CA VAL A 693 13.14 -0.69 -25.64
C VAL A 693 14.07 -0.58 -24.42
N ASP A 694 13.52 -0.39 -23.22
CA ASP A 694 14.28 -0.41 -21.95
C ASP A 694 15.02 -1.74 -21.79
N LEU A 695 14.33 -2.89 -21.98
CA LEU A 695 14.93 -4.23 -21.84
C LEU A 695 15.97 -4.54 -22.93
N LEU A 696 15.68 -4.19 -24.19
CA LEU A 696 16.64 -4.26 -25.30
C LEU A 696 17.93 -3.50 -24.98
N TYR A 697 17.82 -2.33 -24.33
CA TYR A 697 18.96 -1.48 -24.04
C TYR A 697 19.81 -2.01 -22.89
N THR A 698 19.20 -2.49 -21.80
CA THR A 698 19.95 -3.05 -20.65
C THR A 698 20.72 -4.31 -21.01
N THR A 699 20.13 -5.25 -21.76
CA THR A 699 20.84 -6.46 -22.23
C THR A 699 21.96 -6.13 -23.22
N GLN A 700 21.79 -5.10 -24.07
CA GLN A 700 22.80 -4.67 -25.05
C GLN A 700 23.99 -3.98 -24.39
N ARG A 701 23.75 -3.14 -23.37
CA ARG A 701 24.81 -2.34 -22.72
C ARG A 701 25.42 -2.97 -21.47
N GLY A 702 24.82 -4.03 -20.94
CA GLY A 702 25.44 -4.98 -19.99
C GLY A 702 26.64 -5.78 -20.55
N ARG A 703 27.35 -5.24 -21.53
CA ARG A 703 28.64 -5.70 -22.09
C ARG A 703 29.83 -4.86 -21.59
N GLU A 704 29.59 -3.75 -20.88
CA GLU A 704 30.63 -2.98 -20.18
C GLU A 704 31.02 -3.71 -18.88
N LEU A 705 32.33 -3.98 -18.71
CA LEU A 705 32.88 -5.09 -17.91
C LEU A 705 32.43 -5.19 -16.44
N ASP A 706 32.23 -4.08 -15.74
CA ASP A 706 31.79 -4.09 -14.34
C ASP A 706 30.28 -4.37 -14.21
N ALA A 707 29.46 -3.83 -15.11
CA ALA A 707 28.02 -4.12 -15.14
C ALA A 707 27.78 -5.60 -15.48
N THR A 708 28.45 -6.13 -16.52
CA THR A 708 28.40 -7.56 -16.89
C THR A 708 28.68 -8.46 -15.68
N ARG A 709 29.74 -8.14 -14.93
CA ARG A 709 30.16 -8.91 -13.74
C ARG A 709 29.14 -8.83 -12.60
N LEU A 710 28.55 -7.67 -12.35
CA LEU A 710 27.53 -7.50 -11.31
C LEU A 710 26.22 -8.21 -11.68
N THR A 711 25.81 -8.16 -12.95
CA THR A 711 24.66 -8.94 -13.45
C THR A 711 24.90 -10.44 -13.31
N ASP A 712 26.07 -10.94 -13.72
CA ASP A 712 26.39 -12.38 -13.66
C ASP A 712 26.48 -12.88 -12.22
N GLN A 713 27.00 -12.06 -11.29
CA GLN A 713 26.93 -12.33 -9.86
C GLN A 713 25.50 -12.35 -9.33
N ALA A 714 24.66 -11.36 -9.69
CA ALA A 714 23.26 -11.31 -9.26
C ALA A 714 22.46 -12.53 -9.75
N ILE A 715 22.70 -13.01 -10.98
CA ILE A 715 22.05 -14.20 -11.55
C ILE A 715 22.44 -15.47 -10.78
N GLU A 716 23.73 -15.69 -10.54
CA GLU A 716 24.21 -16.86 -9.77
C GLU A 716 23.63 -16.87 -8.34
N MET A 717 23.50 -15.68 -7.75
CA MET A 717 23.02 -15.53 -6.37
C MET A 717 21.49 -15.66 -6.27
N ASP A 718 20.72 -15.19 -7.26
CA ASP A 718 19.28 -15.45 -7.37
C ASP A 718 18.99 -16.94 -7.60
N ARG A 719 19.77 -17.61 -8.46
CA ARG A 719 19.72 -19.08 -8.65
C ARG A 719 19.97 -19.82 -7.35
N ARG A 720 21.03 -19.45 -6.62
CA ARG A 720 21.36 -20.02 -5.32
C ARG A 720 20.26 -19.75 -4.27
N LEU A 721 19.63 -18.58 -4.29
CA LEU A 721 18.48 -18.27 -3.43
C LEU A 721 17.24 -19.13 -3.75
N ARG A 722 16.91 -19.30 -5.04
CA ARG A 722 15.81 -20.19 -5.47
C ARG A 722 16.06 -21.64 -5.03
N ALA A 723 17.28 -22.15 -5.23
CA ALA A 723 17.67 -23.50 -4.79
C ALA A 723 17.61 -23.67 -3.26
N LEU A 724 18.18 -22.74 -2.50
CA LEU A 724 18.13 -22.75 -1.03
C LEU A 724 16.69 -22.63 -0.49
N ALA A 725 15.84 -21.83 -1.14
CA ALA A 725 14.41 -21.73 -0.79
C ALA A 725 13.62 -23.02 -1.13
N GLN A 726 14.02 -23.75 -2.17
CA GLN A 726 13.45 -25.04 -2.53
C GLN A 726 13.88 -26.14 -1.54
N GLU A 727 15.17 -26.21 -1.17
CA GLU A 727 15.63 -27.10 -0.09
C GLU A 727 14.96 -26.79 1.25
N LEU A 728 14.87 -25.50 1.64
CA LEU A 728 14.17 -25.08 2.87
C LEU A 728 12.69 -25.49 2.88
N ARG A 729 12.02 -25.50 1.72
CA ARG A 729 10.64 -26.02 1.59
C ARG A 729 10.60 -27.54 1.70
N TRP A 730 11.56 -28.25 1.12
CA TRP A 730 11.64 -29.71 1.19
C TRP A 730 11.87 -30.20 2.62
N THR A 731 12.87 -29.65 3.32
CA THR A 731 13.15 -29.96 4.74
C THR A 731 12.01 -29.55 5.68
N ALA A 732 11.10 -28.66 5.25
CA ALA A 732 9.87 -28.32 5.99
C ALA A 732 8.66 -29.20 5.66
N LEU A 733 8.79 -30.15 4.71
CA LEU A 733 7.75 -31.09 4.28
C LEU A 733 8.11 -32.56 4.59
N GLU A 734 9.31 -32.84 5.08
CA GLU A 734 9.75 -34.17 5.51
C GLU A 734 8.90 -34.66 6.72
N PRO A 735 8.25 -35.84 6.65
CA PRO A 735 7.46 -36.36 7.75
C PRO A 735 8.31 -36.69 8.98
N ALA A 736 7.87 -36.25 10.16
CA ALA A 736 8.55 -36.53 11.44
C ALA A 736 8.58 -38.02 11.86
N SER A 737 8.14 -38.95 11.01
CA SER A 737 8.10 -40.39 11.24
C SER A 737 9.40 -41.12 10.90
N GLU A 738 10.34 -40.49 10.20
CA GLU A 738 11.67 -41.06 9.88
C GLU A 738 12.82 -40.34 10.62
N ALA A 739 12.48 -39.46 11.56
CA ALA A 739 13.41 -38.61 12.30
C ALA A 739 13.92 -39.25 13.61
N GLU A 740 14.57 -40.42 13.54
CA GLU A 740 15.35 -40.91 14.69
C GLU A 740 16.56 -39.97 14.98
N ASP A 741 17.10 -39.30 13.95
CA ASP A 741 18.15 -38.28 14.05
C ASP A 741 17.61 -36.82 14.04
N ALA A 742 16.65 -36.52 14.92
CA ALA A 742 16.09 -35.17 15.10
C ALA A 742 17.12 -34.00 15.25
N PRO A 743 18.34 -34.19 15.82
CA PRO A 743 19.35 -33.14 15.86
C PRO A 743 19.89 -32.73 14.48
N GLU A 744 20.03 -33.67 13.53
CA GLU A 744 20.63 -33.39 12.22
C GLU A 744 19.68 -32.63 11.31
N ALA A 745 18.40 -33.01 11.24
CA ALA A 745 17.39 -32.28 10.46
C ALA A 745 17.27 -30.81 10.92
N THR A 746 17.23 -30.60 12.25
CA THR A 746 17.22 -29.26 12.86
C THR A 746 18.48 -28.46 12.52
N THR A 747 19.64 -29.13 12.50
CA THR A 747 20.94 -28.53 12.14
C THR A 747 21.00 -28.18 10.64
N ARG A 748 20.48 -29.02 9.75
CA ARG A 748 20.41 -28.78 8.30
C ARG A 748 19.51 -27.60 7.98
N ALA A 749 18.29 -27.56 8.52
CA ALA A 749 17.37 -26.42 8.33
C ALA A 749 18.00 -25.10 8.84
N SER A 750 18.71 -25.14 9.97
CA SER A 750 19.44 -23.99 10.53
C SER A 750 20.63 -23.56 9.67
N TYR A 751 21.33 -24.50 9.04
CA TYR A 751 22.42 -24.21 8.10
C TYR A 751 21.90 -23.58 6.80
N LEU A 752 20.88 -24.19 6.17
CA LEU A 752 20.26 -23.70 4.95
C LEU A 752 19.69 -22.29 5.12
N ARG A 753 19.08 -21.99 6.28
CA ARG A 753 18.58 -20.65 6.60
C ARG A 753 19.71 -19.61 6.67
N ARG A 754 20.82 -19.92 7.34
CA ARG A 754 21.98 -19.00 7.41
C ARG A 754 22.64 -18.76 6.05
N GLU A 755 22.77 -19.79 5.22
CA GLU A 755 23.30 -19.61 3.85
C GLU A 755 22.30 -18.86 2.95
N TYR A 756 20.98 -19.01 3.15
CA TYR A 756 19.96 -18.20 2.47
C TYR A 756 20.08 -16.72 2.87
N GLU A 757 20.05 -16.41 4.17
CA GLU A 757 20.20 -15.04 4.71
C GLU A 757 21.51 -14.36 4.25
N ARG A 758 22.60 -15.13 4.23
CA ARG A 758 23.91 -14.67 3.72
C ARG A 758 23.90 -14.41 2.22
N THR A 759 23.32 -15.32 1.43
CA THR A 759 23.23 -15.15 -0.04
C THR A 759 22.32 -13.97 -0.38
N ASP A 760 21.23 -13.75 0.36
CA ASP A 760 20.29 -12.63 0.20
C ASP A 760 20.94 -11.29 0.59
N SER A 761 21.68 -11.23 1.70
CA SER A 761 22.44 -10.04 2.10
C SER A 761 23.49 -9.64 1.06
N LEU A 762 24.21 -10.62 0.49
CA LEU A 762 25.17 -10.38 -0.58
C LEU A 762 24.46 -10.03 -1.90
N TYR A 763 23.32 -10.65 -2.22
CA TYR A 763 22.52 -10.36 -3.41
C TYR A 763 21.99 -8.93 -3.38
N ARG A 764 21.53 -8.45 -2.21
CA ARG A 764 21.16 -7.04 -1.99
C ARG A 764 22.34 -6.10 -2.21
N GLN A 765 23.55 -6.44 -1.74
CA GLN A 765 24.75 -5.64 -2.01
C GLN A 765 25.14 -5.59 -3.49
N VAL A 766 25.06 -6.72 -4.21
CA VAL A 766 25.32 -6.76 -5.67
C VAL A 766 24.23 -6.00 -6.42
N SER A 767 22.96 -6.17 -6.05
CA SER A 767 21.82 -5.43 -6.60
C SER A 767 21.94 -3.93 -6.40
N LEU A 768 22.39 -3.46 -5.23
CA LEU A 768 22.63 -2.03 -4.98
C LEU A 768 23.73 -1.48 -5.89
N ARG A 769 24.85 -2.20 -6.04
CA ARG A 769 25.94 -1.79 -6.94
C ARG A 769 25.56 -1.87 -8.42
N LEU A 770 24.65 -2.77 -8.79
CA LEU A 770 24.07 -2.84 -10.12
C LEU A 770 23.09 -1.68 -10.36
N ARG A 771 22.25 -1.32 -9.38
CA ARG A 771 21.39 -0.12 -9.41
C ARG A 771 22.21 1.15 -9.58
N ASP A 772 23.31 1.31 -8.84
CA ASP A 772 24.20 2.47 -8.96
C ASP A 772 24.85 2.55 -10.36
N ALA A 773 25.21 1.40 -10.95
CA ALA A 773 25.70 1.34 -12.33
C ALA A 773 24.59 1.69 -13.34
N GLU A 774 23.39 1.11 -13.20
CA GLU A 774 22.25 1.35 -14.10
C GLU A 774 21.75 2.80 -14.05
N ARG A 775 21.68 3.41 -12.86
CA ARG A 775 21.30 4.82 -12.66
C ARG A 775 22.23 5.81 -13.36
N MET A 776 23.45 5.41 -13.73
CA MET A 776 24.39 6.25 -14.45
C MET A 776 24.02 6.43 -15.94
N TYR A 777 23.10 5.63 -16.48
CA TYR A 777 22.70 5.62 -17.89
C TYR A 777 21.24 6.08 -18.11
N VAL A 778 20.90 7.25 -17.57
CA VAL A 778 19.66 7.95 -17.96
C VAL A 778 19.70 8.22 -19.46
N PHE A 779 18.73 7.69 -20.20
CA PHE A 779 18.80 7.60 -21.66
C PHE A 779 17.70 8.40 -22.39
N ASP A 780 18.07 9.01 -23.52
CA ASP A 780 17.20 9.83 -24.37
C ASP A 780 16.89 9.03 -25.66
N PRO A 781 15.62 8.70 -25.94
CA PRO A 781 15.27 7.57 -26.81
C PRO A 781 15.77 7.68 -28.26
N ILE A 782 16.37 6.60 -28.77
CA ILE A 782 16.73 6.47 -30.20
C ILE A 782 15.49 6.16 -31.06
N VAL A 783 14.58 7.13 -31.14
CA VAL A 783 13.95 7.35 -32.45
C VAL A 783 15.07 7.97 -33.30
N PRO A 784 15.47 7.38 -34.44
CA PRO A 784 16.39 8.06 -35.35
C PRO A 784 15.76 9.37 -35.84
N ASP A 785 16.59 10.39 -36.10
CA ASP A 785 16.14 11.76 -36.46
C ASP A 785 15.11 11.79 -37.62
N SER A 786 15.12 10.76 -38.47
CA SER A 786 13.93 10.33 -39.20
C SER A 786 13.81 8.79 -39.23
N VAL A 787 12.60 8.27 -39.02
CA VAL A 787 12.24 6.86 -39.23
C VAL A 787 12.42 6.44 -40.69
N GLN A 788 12.25 7.36 -41.64
CA GLN A 788 12.39 7.12 -43.09
C GLN A 788 13.79 6.58 -43.43
N ALA A 789 14.82 7.06 -42.72
CA ALA A 789 16.21 6.66 -42.91
C ALA A 789 16.51 5.19 -42.55
N LEU A 790 15.56 4.48 -41.94
CA LEU A 790 15.65 3.03 -41.70
C LEU A 790 15.30 2.20 -42.95
N LEU A 791 14.52 2.75 -43.87
CA LEU A 791 13.84 2.01 -44.94
C LEU A 791 14.67 1.98 -46.23
N ARG A 792 14.48 0.91 -47.01
CA ARG A 792 15.01 0.81 -48.39
C ARG A 792 13.97 1.31 -49.40
N PRO A 793 14.36 1.71 -50.63
CA PRO A 793 13.42 2.23 -51.65
C PRO A 793 12.34 1.24 -52.14
N ASP A 794 12.34 -0.01 -51.68
CA ASP A 794 11.31 -1.02 -51.92
C ASP A 794 10.63 -1.53 -50.64
N GLU A 795 10.88 -0.88 -49.51
CA GLU A 795 10.25 -1.11 -48.20
C GLU A 795 9.39 0.10 -47.80
N ALA A 796 8.13 -0.10 -47.43
CA ALA A 796 7.34 0.88 -46.70
C ALA A 796 7.05 0.36 -45.27
N MET A 797 6.81 1.27 -44.33
CA MET A 797 6.34 0.94 -42.98
C MET A 797 4.94 1.49 -42.76
N ILE A 798 4.05 0.67 -42.20
CA ILE A 798 2.70 1.05 -41.80
C ILE A 798 2.64 1.02 -40.27
N VAL A 799 2.47 2.18 -39.63
CA VAL A 799 2.25 2.28 -38.19
C VAL A 799 0.77 2.55 -37.94
N TYR A 800 0.04 1.51 -37.52
CA TYR A 800 -1.37 1.60 -37.17
C TYR A 800 -1.51 2.31 -35.82
N ASN A 801 -2.43 3.27 -35.74
CA ASN A 801 -2.81 3.98 -34.52
C ASN A 801 -4.31 3.84 -34.34
N LEU A 802 -4.74 2.85 -33.55
CA LEU A 802 -6.13 2.56 -33.25
C LEU A 802 -6.47 3.24 -31.92
N HIS A 803 -6.80 4.52 -32.01
CA HIS A 803 -7.13 5.34 -30.85
C HIS A 803 -8.53 5.93 -30.93
N THR A 804 -9.11 6.12 -29.75
CA THR A 804 -10.37 6.85 -29.55
C THR A 804 -10.06 8.11 -28.77
N LEU A 805 -10.21 9.29 -29.39
CA LEU A 805 -10.01 10.55 -28.69
C LEU A 805 -11.27 10.91 -27.89
N GLU A 806 -11.09 11.41 -26.67
CA GLU A 806 -12.18 12.02 -25.91
C GLU A 806 -12.34 13.48 -26.32
N ARG A 807 -13.36 13.79 -27.12
CA ARG A 807 -13.65 15.16 -27.58
C ARG A 807 -14.97 15.64 -27.02
N GLY A 808 -14.92 16.61 -26.10
CA GLY A 808 -16.10 17.02 -25.34
C GLY A 808 -16.76 15.84 -24.61
N GLY A 809 -15.93 15.00 -23.97
CA GLY A 809 -16.40 13.87 -23.15
C GLY A 809 -17.09 12.75 -23.94
N ARG A 810 -16.97 12.73 -25.26
CA ARG A 810 -17.43 11.63 -26.11
C ARG A 810 -16.25 10.91 -26.75
N PRO A 811 -16.28 9.58 -26.86
CA PRO A 811 -15.36 8.85 -27.72
C PRO A 811 -15.59 9.26 -29.18
N GLU A 812 -14.57 9.84 -29.82
CA GLU A 812 -14.47 10.05 -31.27
C GLU A 812 -13.47 9.01 -31.81
N PRO A 813 -13.94 7.92 -32.45
CA PRO A 813 -13.06 6.92 -33.07
C PRO A 813 -12.18 7.56 -34.14
N ARG A 814 -10.87 7.37 -33.99
CA ARG A 814 -9.84 8.03 -34.80
C ARG A 814 -8.71 7.05 -35.11
N SER A 815 -9.10 5.93 -35.70
CA SER A 815 -8.17 4.98 -36.30
C SER A 815 -7.41 5.64 -37.46
N LEU A 816 -6.09 5.58 -37.37
CA LEU A 816 -5.15 6.17 -38.32
C LEU A 816 -4.10 5.13 -38.72
N ALA A 817 -3.43 5.38 -39.83
CA ALA A 817 -2.22 4.70 -40.21
C ALA A 817 -1.20 5.70 -40.75
N TYR A 818 -0.01 5.73 -40.15
CA TYR A 818 1.14 6.43 -40.72
C TYR A 818 1.79 5.51 -41.76
N ILE A 819 1.94 6.01 -42.97
CA ILE A 819 2.58 5.34 -44.10
C ILE A 819 3.93 6.03 -44.28
N VAL A 820 5.01 5.34 -43.93
CA VAL A 820 6.38 5.87 -43.93
C VAL A 820 7.18 5.22 -45.07
N HIS A 821 7.86 6.05 -45.85
CA HIS A 821 8.77 5.63 -46.91
C HIS A 821 9.92 6.66 -47.03
N ALA A 822 10.93 6.39 -47.86
CA ALA A 822 12.13 7.22 -48.00
C ALA A 822 11.88 8.64 -48.58
N ASP A 823 10.66 8.96 -49.01
CA ASP A 823 10.24 10.27 -49.54
C ASP A 823 9.31 11.07 -48.61
N GLY A 824 8.81 10.48 -47.51
CA GLY A 824 7.94 11.19 -46.57
C GLY A 824 7.21 10.32 -45.54
N VAL A 825 6.35 11.00 -44.77
CA VAL A 825 5.33 10.39 -43.91
C VAL A 825 3.96 10.86 -44.40
N HIS A 826 3.08 9.94 -44.75
CA HIS A 826 1.68 10.20 -45.07
C HIS A 826 0.77 9.68 -43.96
N LEU A 827 -0.29 10.41 -43.63
CA LEU A 827 -1.29 10.00 -42.64
C LEU A 827 -2.59 9.64 -43.36
N GLN A 828 -3.04 8.39 -43.19
CA GLN A 828 -4.32 7.90 -43.72
C GLN A 828 -5.30 7.66 -42.57
N ARG A 829 -6.54 8.14 -42.70
CA ARG A 829 -7.64 7.81 -41.78
C ARG A 829 -8.28 6.48 -42.18
N LEU A 830 -8.65 5.67 -41.19
CA LEU A 830 -9.37 4.42 -41.37
C LEU A 830 -10.82 4.63 -40.88
N GLU A 831 -11.80 4.23 -41.69
CA GLU A 831 -13.23 4.39 -41.37
C GLU A 831 -13.78 3.18 -40.59
N VAL A 832 -13.06 2.80 -39.54
CA VAL A 832 -13.37 1.69 -38.63
C VAL A 832 -12.85 2.03 -37.22
N ASP A 833 -13.55 1.63 -36.17
CA ASP A 833 -13.14 1.80 -34.77
C ASP A 833 -12.40 0.56 -34.22
N ASP A 834 -11.67 0.71 -33.11
CA ASP A 834 -10.92 -0.41 -32.52
C ASP A 834 -11.81 -1.55 -32.03
N GLU A 835 -13.00 -1.30 -31.47
CA GLU A 835 -13.88 -2.35 -30.97
C GLU A 835 -14.35 -3.26 -32.13
N THR A 836 -14.78 -2.64 -33.23
CA THR A 836 -15.08 -3.33 -34.50
C THR A 836 -13.89 -4.12 -35.04
N VAL A 837 -12.66 -3.56 -35.02
CA VAL A 837 -11.45 -4.27 -35.44
C VAL A 837 -11.16 -5.46 -34.50
N ARG A 838 -11.24 -5.25 -33.19
CA ARG A 838 -10.99 -6.21 -32.11
C ARG A 838 -11.94 -7.41 -32.22
N GLU A 839 -13.22 -7.18 -32.50
CA GLU A 839 -14.19 -8.23 -32.81
C GLU A 839 -13.90 -8.93 -34.14
N ALA A 840 -13.65 -8.17 -35.22
CA ALA A 840 -13.42 -8.74 -36.55
C ALA A 840 -12.15 -9.62 -36.59
N VAL A 841 -11.06 -9.22 -35.92
CA VAL A 841 -9.84 -10.02 -35.78
C VAL A 841 -10.09 -11.27 -34.94
N ARG A 842 -10.81 -11.15 -33.81
CA ARG A 842 -11.18 -12.31 -32.97
C ARG A 842 -12.00 -13.34 -33.77
N PHE A 843 -13.02 -12.87 -34.50
CA PHE A 843 -13.86 -13.74 -35.34
C PHE A 843 -13.06 -14.36 -36.48
N PHE A 844 -12.29 -13.57 -37.24
CA PHE A 844 -11.46 -14.06 -38.35
C PHE A 844 -10.51 -15.17 -37.90
N ARG A 845 -9.81 -14.98 -36.77
CA ARG A 845 -8.94 -16.00 -36.17
C ARG A 845 -9.69 -17.30 -35.90
N SER A 846 -10.86 -17.25 -35.26
CA SER A 846 -11.64 -18.46 -34.95
C SER A 846 -12.11 -19.24 -36.19
N GLN A 847 -12.11 -18.62 -37.38
CA GLN A 847 -12.46 -19.29 -38.64
C GLN A 847 -11.25 -19.89 -39.39
N ILE A 848 -10.01 -19.62 -38.95
CA ILE A 848 -8.77 -20.04 -39.64
C ILE A 848 -7.76 -20.76 -38.75
N SER A 849 -7.91 -20.71 -37.42
CA SER A 849 -7.06 -21.43 -36.46
C SER A 849 -7.35 -22.93 -36.39
N THR A 850 -8.47 -23.40 -36.97
CA THR A 850 -8.83 -24.81 -37.08
C THR A 850 -8.86 -25.24 -38.56
N GLY A 851 -8.36 -26.44 -38.86
CA GLY A 851 -8.43 -27.02 -40.21
C GLY A 851 -9.84 -27.46 -40.62
N GLU A 852 -10.72 -27.71 -39.65
CA GLU A 852 -12.13 -28.03 -39.88
C GLU A 852 -12.94 -26.74 -40.09
N GLY A 853 -13.44 -26.56 -41.32
CA GLY A 853 -14.34 -25.47 -41.67
C GLY A 853 -15.81 -25.91 -41.65
N THR A 854 -16.63 -25.26 -40.84
CA THR A 854 -18.08 -25.51 -40.77
C THR A 854 -18.74 -25.27 -42.14
N PRO A 855 -19.46 -26.25 -42.73
CA PRO A 855 -20.07 -26.09 -44.05
C PRO A 855 -21.11 -24.96 -44.09
N GLY A 856 -20.71 -23.81 -44.66
CA GLY A 856 -21.56 -22.64 -44.85
C GLY A 856 -20.99 -21.31 -44.33
N THR A 857 -19.98 -21.33 -43.44
CA THR A 857 -19.45 -20.11 -42.78
C THR A 857 -17.98 -19.84 -43.12
N GLY A 858 -17.71 -19.42 -44.36
CA GLY A 858 -16.36 -19.12 -44.82
C GLY A 858 -15.70 -17.91 -44.15
N TRP A 859 -14.37 -17.91 -44.06
CA TRP A 859 -13.55 -16.81 -43.54
C TRP A 859 -13.31 -15.68 -44.55
N GLN A 860 -13.56 -15.92 -45.84
CA GLN A 860 -13.28 -14.97 -46.93
C GLN A 860 -14.01 -13.62 -46.77
N PRO A 861 -15.29 -13.55 -46.33
CA PRO A 861 -15.95 -12.27 -46.08
C PRO A 861 -15.24 -11.45 -44.99
N THR A 862 -14.82 -12.10 -43.90
CA THR A 862 -14.09 -11.46 -42.79
C THR A 862 -12.70 -10.99 -43.23
N ALA A 863 -11.98 -11.81 -43.99
CA ALA A 863 -10.67 -11.46 -44.57
C ALA A 863 -10.74 -10.28 -45.55
N ARG A 864 -11.83 -10.19 -46.35
CA ARG A 864 -12.07 -9.08 -47.26
C ARG A 864 -12.50 -7.81 -46.55
N ARG A 865 -13.34 -7.92 -45.52
CA ARG A 865 -13.68 -6.78 -44.66
C ARG A 865 -12.43 -6.20 -44.00
N LEU A 866 -11.64 -7.02 -43.31
CA LEU A 866 -10.39 -6.57 -42.68
C LEU A 866 -9.38 -6.00 -43.70
N TYR A 867 -9.34 -6.51 -44.94
CA TYR A 867 -8.55 -5.90 -46.01
C TYR A 867 -9.11 -4.53 -46.43
N ALA A 868 -10.42 -4.40 -46.62
CA ALA A 868 -11.07 -3.16 -47.02
C ALA A 868 -10.98 -2.07 -45.93
N ASP A 869 -11.10 -2.45 -44.67
CA ASP A 869 -11.11 -1.56 -43.51
C ASP A 869 -9.68 -1.11 -43.13
N LEU A 870 -8.66 -1.98 -43.25
CA LEU A 870 -7.30 -1.73 -42.75
C LEU A 870 -6.22 -1.54 -43.83
N VAL A 871 -6.35 -2.15 -45.01
CA VAL A 871 -5.26 -2.24 -46.00
C VAL A 871 -5.57 -1.43 -47.27
N ALA A 872 -6.76 -1.61 -47.85
CA ALA A 872 -7.18 -0.95 -49.08
C ALA A 872 -7.04 0.59 -49.05
N PRO A 873 -7.32 1.32 -47.94
CA PRO A 873 -7.17 2.77 -47.87
C PRO A 873 -5.70 3.21 -47.97
N LEU A 874 -4.74 2.35 -47.63
CA LEU A 874 -3.31 2.67 -47.61
C LEU A 874 -2.67 2.57 -49.01
N LEU A 875 -3.20 1.68 -49.85
CA LEU A 875 -2.59 1.30 -51.14
C LEU A 875 -2.39 2.47 -52.14
N PRO A 876 -3.25 3.51 -52.21
CA PRO A 876 -3.04 4.65 -53.10
C PRO A 876 -1.87 5.56 -52.69
N ALA A 877 -1.47 5.53 -51.42
CA ALA A 877 -0.37 6.32 -50.88
C ALA A 877 0.97 5.56 -50.82
N LEU A 878 1.00 4.29 -51.26
CA LEU A 878 2.25 3.53 -51.41
C LEU A 878 2.92 3.87 -52.76
N PRO A 879 4.21 4.27 -52.77
CA PRO A 879 4.95 4.53 -54.00
C PRO A 879 5.02 3.33 -54.96
N PRO A 880 5.18 3.58 -56.28
CA PRO A 880 5.36 2.50 -57.25
C PRO A 880 6.72 1.82 -57.04
N GLY A 881 6.69 0.51 -56.74
CA GLY A 881 7.89 -0.31 -56.58
C GLY A 881 8.09 -0.92 -55.18
N ILE A 882 7.24 -0.60 -54.20
CA ILE A 882 7.26 -1.25 -52.88
C ILE A 882 7.00 -2.75 -53.01
N ARG A 883 7.88 -3.57 -52.42
CA ARG A 883 7.85 -5.05 -52.42
C ARG A 883 7.78 -5.64 -51.00
N HIS A 884 8.07 -4.84 -49.99
CA HIS A 884 8.01 -5.22 -48.59
C HIS A 884 7.22 -4.21 -47.76
N LEU A 885 6.38 -4.71 -46.84
CA LEU A 885 5.71 -3.90 -45.83
C LEU A 885 6.17 -4.33 -44.44
N HIS A 886 6.78 -3.40 -43.71
CA HIS A 886 6.92 -3.49 -42.25
C HIS A 886 5.59 -3.06 -41.63
N LEU A 887 5.00 -3.91 -40.80
CA LEU A 887 3.73 -3.63 -40.12
C LEU A 887 4.03 -3.39 -38.64
N VAL A 888 3.71 -2.20 -38.14
CA VAL A 888 3.68 -1.89 -36.72
C VAL A 888 2.20 -1.90 -36.30
N PRO A 889 1.66 -3.05 -35.86
CA PRO A 889 0.30 -3.15 -35.35
C PRO A 889 0.14 -2.42 -34.01
N GLU A 890 -1.11 -2.39 -33.52
CA GLU A 890 -1.46 -1.96 -32.17
C GLU A 890 -2.61 -2.84 -31.65
N GLY A 891 -2.58 -3.18 -30.36
CA GLY A 891 -3.68 -3.87 -29.68
C GLY A 891 -4.10 -5.18 -30.37
N ALA A 892 -5.35 -5.25 -30.83
CA ALA A 892 -5.88 -6.44 -31.49
C ALA A 892 -5.10 -6.85 -32.78
N LEU A 893 -4.47 -5.91 -33.47
CA LEU A 893 -3.77 -6.16 -34.74
C LEU A 893 -2.54 -7.06 -34.58
N HIS A 894 -1.96 -7.20 -33.38
CA HIS A 894 -0.85 -8.15 -33.13
C HIS A 894 -1.25 -9.61 -33.38
N TYR A 895 -2.55 -9.89 -33.29
CA TYR A 895 -3.12 -11.21 -33.48
C TYR A 895 -3.55 -11.47 -34.93
N LEU A 896 -3.52 -10.45 -35.80
CA LEU A 896 -4.03 -10.52 -37.17
C LEU A 896 -2.98 -11.12 -38.13
N PRO A 897 -3.24 -12.28 -38.77
CA PRO A 897 -2.42 -12.76 -39.87
C PRO A 897 -2.66 -11.91 -41.13
N PHE A 898 -2.02 -10.74 -41.20
CA PHE A 898 -2.10 -9.81 -42.34
C PHE A 898 -1.85 -10.48 -43.70
N ALA A 899 -0.99 -11.51 -43.74
CA ALA A 899 -0.74 -12.33 -44.93
C ALA A 899 -2.00 -12.98 -45.53
N ALA A 900 -3.00 -13.29 -44.70
CA ALA A 900 -4.26 -13.94 -45.09
C ALA A 900 -5.42 -12.98 -45.43
N LEU A 901 -5.21 -11.67 -45.33
CA LEU A 901 -6.18 -10.67 -45.79
C LEU A 901 -6.33 -10.75 -47.32
N GLN A 902 -7.55 -10.59 -47.82
CA GLN A 902 -7.87 -10.76 -49.25
C GLN A 902 -8.47 -9.50 -49.87
N ASP A 903 -8.06 -9.18 -51.10
CA ASP A 903 -8.79 -8.20 -51.91
C ASP A 903 -10.15 -8.73 -52.40
N GLU A 904 -10.94 -7.87 -53.02
CA GLU A 904 -12.24 -8.22 -53.60
C GLU A 904 -12.14 -9.33 -54.66
N GLN A 905 -10.99 -9.42 -55.35
CA GLN A 905 -10.70 -10.45 -56.35
C GLN A 905 -10.26 -11.78 -55.72
N GLY A 906 -10.09 -11.83 -54.39
CA GLY A 906 -9.69 -13.02 -53.64
C GLY A 906 -8.19 -13.33 -53.66
N ARG A 907 -7.35 -12.37 -54.03
CA ARG A 907 -5.88 -12.48 -53.90
C ARG A 907 -5.46 -12.11 -52.48
N PHE A 908 -4.52 -12.84 -51.92
CA PHE A 908 -4.00 -12.59 -50.58
C PHE A 908 -2.96 -11.46 -50.57
N LEU A 909 -2.86 -10.71 -49.46
CA LEU A 909 -1.88 -9.63 -49.32
C LEU A 909 -0.42 -10.10 -49.54
N VAL A 910 -0.11 -11.32 -49.11
CA VAL A 910 1.22 -11.95 -49.32
C VAL A 910 1.53 -12.24 -50.79
N GLU A 911 0.54 -12.34 -51.68
CA GLU A 911 0.79 -12.49 -53.12
C GLU A 911 1.33 -11.20 -53.74
N ARG A 912 1.03 -10.03 -53.16
CA ARG A 912 1.53 -8.72 -53.61
C ARG A 912 2.82 -8.29 -52.91
N PHE A 913 2.93 -8.49 -51.60
CA PHE A 913 4.07 -8.03 -50.80
C PHE A 913 4.73 -9.18 -50.02
N SER A 914 5.99 -9.01 -49.63
CA SER A 914 6.53 -9.71 -48.46
C SER A 914 6.23 -8.87 -47.21
N LEU A 915 6.01 -9.51 -46.07
CA LEU A 915 5.55 -8.85 -44.84
C LEU A 915 6.51 -9.12 -43.68
N SER A 916 6.66 -8.15 -42.79
CA SER A 916 7.22 -8.33 -41.45
C SER A 916 6.35 -7.60 -40.42
N VAL A 917 6.38 -8.05 -39.18
CA VAL A 917 5.73 -7.38 -38.03
C VAL A 917 6.83 -6.80 -37.15
N VAL A 918 6.67 -5.59 -36.65
CA VAL A 918 7.65 -4.97 -35.73
C VAL A 918 6.90 -4.28 -34.59
N PRO A 919 7.31 -4.42 -33.31
CA PRO A 919 6.67 -3.73 -32.19
C PRO A 919 6.72 -2.19 -32.26
N SER A 920 7.73 -1.63 -32.95
CA SER A 920 7.91 -0.18 -33.16
C SER A 920 9.00 0.07 -34.20
N ALA A 921 9.02 1.26 -34.81
CA ALA A 921 10.13 1.70 -35.66
C ALA A 921 11.46 1.74 -34.89
N THR A 922 11.41 2.11 -33.60
CA THR A 922 12.57 2.05 -32.67
C THR A 922 13.14 0.63 -32.58
N VAL A 923 12.30 -0.40 -32.46
CA VAL A 923 12.75 -1.80 -32.42
C VAL A 923 13.32 -2.25 -33.78
N LEU A 924 12.77 -1.80 -34.92
CA LEU A 924 13.42 -2.04 -36.23
C LEU A 924 14.82 -1.43 -36.28
N ALA A 925 14.99 -0.19 -35.80
CA ALA A 925 16.28 0.50 -35.80
C ALA A 925 17.36 -0.26 -35.02
N LEU A 926 17.01 -0.76 -33.83
CA LEU A 926 17.91 -1.55 -32.98
C LEU A 926 18.22 -2.92 -33.62
N SER A 927 17.21 -3.64 -34.09
CA SER A 927 17.38 -4.94 -34.76
C SER A 927 18.24 -4.84 -36.02
N ARG A 928 17.97 -3.87 -36.88
CA ARG A 928 18.66 -3.68 -38.17
C ARG A 928 20.14 -3.28 -38.01
N ARG A 929 20.50 -2.66 -36.88
CA ARG A 929 21.89 -2.40 -36.46
C ARG A 929 22.63 -3.67 -36.01
N ARG A 930 21.93 -4.61 -35.35
CA ARG A 930 22.52 -5.86 -34.82
C ARG A 930 22.54 -7.02 -35.82
N ASN A 931 21.76 -6.95 -36.90
CA ASN A 931 21.62 -8.05 -37.86
C ASN A 931 22.98 -8.42 -38.53
N PRO A 932 23.53 -9.63 -38.30
CA PRO A 932 24.84 -10.03 -38.81
C PRO A 932 24.88 -10.31 -40.33
N ARG A 933 23.73 -10.24 -41.02
CA ARG A 933 23.55 -10.41 -42.49
C ARG A 933 23.99 -11.74 -43.09
N ARG A 934 24.58 -12.63 -42.31
CA ARG A 934 25.01 -13.99 -42.68
C ARG A 934 24.90 -14.89 -41.46
N TRP A 935 24.71 -16.17 -41.70
CA TRP A 935 24.71 -17.24 -40.71
C TRP A 935 25.64 -18.38 -41.17
N ARG A 936 26.20 -19.15 -40.22
CA ARG A 936 27.15 -20.25 -40.46
C ARG A 936 26.94 -21.45 -39.54
N SER A 937 25.93 -21.39 -38.68
CA SER A 937 25.70 -22.37 -37.62
C SER A 937 24.25 -22.41 -37.16
N MET A 938 23.81 -23.57 -36.66
CA MET A 938 22.44 -23.80 -36.18
C MET A 938 22.41 -24.60 -34.87
N LEU A 939 21.72 -24.07 -33.86
CA LEU A 939 21.29 -24.78 -32.66
C LEU A 939 19.84 -25.21 -32.87
N LEU A 940 19.60 -26.51 -32.94
CA LEU A 940 18.28 -27.08 -33.15
C LEU A 940 17.84 -27.82 -31.87
N VAL A 941 16.66 -27.51 -31.37
CA VAL A 941 16.07 -28.08 -30.14
C VAL A 941 14.73 -28.69 -30.50
N ALA A 942 14.51 -29.96 -30.15
CA ALA A 942 13.27 -30.67 -30.46
C ALA A 942 12.81 -31.56 -29.31
N ASP A 943 11.49 -31.58 -29.09
CA ASP A 943 10.79 -32.56 -28.26
C ASP A 943 11.46 -32.89 -26.91
N PRO A 944 11.59 -31.92 -25.99
CA PRO A 944 12.20 -32.13 -24.67
C PRO A 944 11.48 -33.21 -23.84
N ALA A 945 10.15 -33.17 -23.82
CA ALA A 945 9.33 -34.04 -22.98
C ALA A 945 9.05 -35.44 -23.58
N GLY A 946 9.48 -35.70 -24.81
CA GLY A 946 9.29 -37.00 -25.46
C GLY A 946 7.90 -37.23 -26.07
N ARG A 947 7.14 -36.15 -26.33
CA ARG A 947 5.72 -36.14 -26.71
C ARG A 947 5.45 -35.54 -28.10
N LEU A 948 6.45 -34.94 -28.75
CA LEU A 948 6.37 -34.28 -30.07
C LEU A 948 7.21 -35.05 -31.14
N PRO A 949 6.70 -36.18 -31.67
CA PRO A 949 7.45 -37.00 -32.64
C PRO A 949 7.61 -36.33 -34.01
N GLY A 950 6.77 -35.37 -34.37
CA GLY A 950 6.90 -34.61 -35.62
C GLY A 950 7.93 -33.49 -35.51
N ALA A 951 7.98 -32.76 -34.40
CA ALA A 951 9.05 -31.80 -34.09
C ALA A 951 10.47 -32.40 -34.23
N ARG A 952 10.67 -33.67 -33.83
CA ARG A 952 11.93 -34.39 -34.09
C ARG A 952 12.19 -34.61 -35.58
N GLN A 953 11.16 -34.94 -36.35
CA GLN A 953 11.28 -35.13 -37.81
C GLN A 953 11.57 -33.80 -38.52
N GLU A 954 10.91 -32.71 -38.12
CA GLU A 954 11.18 -31.35 -38.58
C GLU A 954 12.66 -30.98 -38.35
N VAL A 955 13.12 -31.03 -37.10
CA VAL A 955 14.50 -30.67 -36.74
C VAL A 955 15.52 -31.57 -37.42
N ARG A 956 15.27 -32.87 -37.57
CA ARG A 956 16.18 -33.78 -38.31
C ARG A 956 16.21 -33.49 -39.81
N ALA A 957 15.08 -33.11 -40.41
CA ALA A 957 14.99 -32.75 -41.81
C ALA A 957 15.66 -31.39 -42.12
N ILE A 958 15.54 -30.42 -41.21
CA ILE A 958 16.29 -29.14 -41.25
C ILE A 958 17.79 -29.42 -41.05
N ALA A 959 18.15 -30.21 -40.03
CA ALA A 959 19.53 -30.58 -39.75
C ALA A 959 20.21 -31.21 -40.98
N ALA A 960 19.54 -32.14 -41.67
CA ALA A 960 20.09 -32.81 -42.84
C ALA A 960 20.46 -31.84 -43.98
N ARG A 961 19.76 -30.70 -44.11
CA ARG A 961 19.98 -29.66 -45.13
C ARG A 961 21.01 -28.61 -44.73
N ALA A 962 21.27 -28.45 -43.43
CA ALA A 962 22.21 -27.46 -42.92
C ALA A 962 23.65 -27.72 -43.38
N THR A 963 24.14 -26.90 -44.31
CA THR A 963 25.51 -26.84 -44.85
C THR A 963 26.53 -26.22 -43.88
N SER A 964 26.17 -26.15 -42.60
CA SER A 964 26.71 -25.25 -41.57
C SER A 964 26.97 -25.99 -40.26
N ARG A 965 27.73 -25.37 -39.34
CA ARG A 965 28.04 -25.96 -38.01
C ARG A 965 26.74 -26.16 -37.22
N ARG A 966 26.25 -27.40 -37.10
CA ARG A 966 24.98 -27.69 -36.43
C ARG A 966 25.14 -28.51 -35.16
N ILE A 967 24.24 -28.32 -34.20
CA ILE A 967 24.03 -29.21 -33.05
C ILE A 967 22.53 -29.44 -32.85
N VAL A 968 22.17 -30.65 -32.42
CA VAL A 968 20.79 -31.08 -32.18
C VAL A 968 20.64 -31.52 -30.73
N LEU A 969 19.77 -30.83 -29.99
CA LEU A 969 19.31 -31.19 -28.65
C LEU A 969 17.92 -31.84 -28.79
N GLU A 970 17.78 -33.08 -28.35
CA GLU A 970 16.54 -33.86 -28.43
C GLU A 970 16.26 -34.53 -27.09
N GLY A 971 14.99 -34.60 -26.69
CA GLY A 971 14.56 -35.26 -25.44
C GLY A 971 15.26 -34.69 -24.21
N ALA A 972 15.75 -35.56 -23.33
CA ALA A 972 16.49 -35.20 -22.12
C ALA A 972 17.79 -34.38 -22.31
N ARG A 973 18.17 -34.03 -23.55
CA ARG A 973 19.27 -33.07 -23.84
C ARG A 973 18.78 -31.66 -24.17
N ALA A 974 17.49 -31.48 -24.41
CA ALA A 974 16.83 -30.18 -24.65
C ALA A 974 16.49 -29.50 -23.31
N THR A 975 17.53 -29.24 -22.51
CA THR A 975 17.42 -28.60 -21.19
C THR A 975 17.74 -27.11 -21.25
N GLN A 976 17.20 -26.31 -20.31
CA GLN A 976 17.52 -24.90 -20.12
C GLN A 976 19.04 -24.70 -20.01
N ALA A 977 19.71 -25.51 -19.18
CA ALA A 977 21.17 -25.44 -19.02
C ALA A 977 21.94 -25.65 -20.36
N ASN A 978 21.52 -26.60 -21.21
CA ASN A 978 22.14 -26.79 -22.53
C ASN A 978 21.76 -25.68 -23.53
N LEU A 979 20.57 -25.08 -23.40
CA LEU A 979 20.16 -23.97 -24.24
C LEU A 979 20.96 -22.71 -23.89
N GLU A 980 21.06 -22.34 -22.61
CA GLU A 980 21.83 -21.20 -22.11
C GLU A 980 23.33 -21.30 -22.44
N GLU A 981 23.96 -22.46 -22.21
CA GLU A 981 25.39 -22.69 -22.53
C GLU A 981 25.69 -22.46 -24.02
N ARG A 982 24.76 -22.85 -24.89
CA ARG A 982 25.02 -23.00 -26.34
C ARG A 982 24.48 -21.84 -27.16
N ALA A 983 23.32 -21.30 -26.82
CA ALA A 983 22.62 -20.28 -27.59
C ALA A 983 23.47 -19.05 -28.00
N PRO A 984 24.36 -18.49 -27.15
CA PRO A 984 25.24 -17.39 -27.54
C PRO A 984 26.20 -17.69 -28.69
N ALA A 985 26.46 -18.96 -28.99
CA ALA A 985 27.49 -19.40 -29.94
C ALA A 985 26.94 -19.92 -31.29
N TYR A 986 25.65 -19.72 -31.58
CA TYR A 986 25.00 -20.17 -32.83
C TYR A 986 24.20 -19.07 -33.52
N ASP A 987 24.32 -19.00 -34.86
CA ASP A 987 23.70 -17.94 -35.67
C ASP A 987 22.19 -18.14 -35.85
N ILE A 988 21.70 -19.39 -35.82
CA ILE A 988 20.28 -19.70 -35.89
C ILE A 988 19.90 -20.58 -34.70
N LEU A 989 18.85 -20.21 -34.00
CA LEU A 989 18.16 -21.07 -33.03
C LEU A 989 16.86 -21.53 -33.66
N HIS A 990 16.57 -22.83 -33.60
CA HIS A 990 15.26 -23.38 -33.96
C HIS A 990 14.75 -24.21 -32.79
N LEU A 991 13.65 -23.77 -32.19
CA LEU A 991 13.06 -24.33 -30.98
C LEU A 991 11.71 -24.95 -31.32
N ALA A 992 11.69 -26.28 -31.50
CA ALA A 992 10.52 -27.09 -31.76
C ALA A 992 10.06 -27.80 -30.47
N THR A 993 9.39 -27.04 -29.62
CA THR A 993 8.98 -27.42 -28.26
C THR A 993 7.52 -27.06 -28.03
N HIS A 994 6.92 -27.49 -26.90
CA HIS A 994 5.72 -26.78 -26.45
C HIS A 994 6.11 -25.36 -26.01
N GLY A 995 5.19 -24.43 -26.27
CA GLY A 995 5.21 -23.07 -25.75
C GLY A 995 3.84 -22.77 -25.17
N GLN A 996 3.79 -22.08 -24.03
CA GLN A 996 2.55 -21.70 -23.36
C GLN A 996 2.50 -20.18 -23.21
N PHE A 997 1.57 -19.55 -23.92
CA PHE A 997 1.22 -18.16 -23.70
C PHE A 997 0.33 -18.03 -22.45
N VAL A 998 0.60 -17.03 -21.60
CA VAL A 998 -0.17 -16.77 -20.37
C VAL A 998 -0.84 -15.40 -20.47
N SER A 999 -2.03 -15.35 -21.07
CA SER A 999 -2.70 -14.09 -21.46
C SER A 999 -2.92 -13.08 -20.32
N GLN A 1000 -3.16 -13.56 -19.09
CA GLN A 1000 -3.36 -12.71 -17.90
C GLN A 1000 -2.04 -12.24 -17.25
N ALA A 1001 -0.89 -12.76 -17.68
CA ALA A 1001 0.43 -12.37 -17.21
C ALA A 1001 1.49 -12.76 -18.26
N PRO A 1002 1.62 -12.04 -19.40
CA PRO A 1002 2.40 -12.52 -20.55
C PRO A 1002 3.88 -12.76 -20.25
N TRP A 1003 4.45 -12.05 -19.27
CA TRP A 1003 5.80 -12.26 -18.74
C TRP A 1003 6.01 -13.60 -18.02
N ARG A 1004 4.94 -14.36 -17.75
CA ARG A 1004 4.99 -15.75 -17.25
C ARG A 1004 4.89 -16.80 -18.35
N SER A 1005 4.72 -16.39 -19.61
CA SER A 1005 4.78 -17.31 -20.76
C SER A 1005 6.13 -18.03 -20.80
N TYR A 1006 6.14 -19.28 -21.27
CA TYR A 1006 7.33 -20.13 -21.22
C TYR A 1006 7.43 -21.09 -22.41
N LEU A 1007 8.65 -21.59 -22.63
CA LEU A 1007 8.90 -22.80 -23.43
C LEU A 1007 9.06 -23.99 -22.49
N GLU A 1008 8.44 -25.13 -22.82
CA GLU A 1008 8.65 -26.38 -22.06
C GLU A 1008 10.00 -26.98 -22.47
N LEU A 1009 10.93 -27.13 -21.52
CA LEU A 1009 12.22 -27.81 -21.68
C LEU A 1009 12.31 -29.04 -20.76
N ALA A 1010 13.31 -29.89 -20.98
CA ALA A 1010 13.37 -31.22 -20.34
C ALA A 1010 13.67 -31.20 -18.83
N ASP A 1011 14.10 -30.05 -18.30
CA ASP A 1011 14.37 -29.75 -16.90
C ASP A 1011 13.37 -28.74 -16.27
N GLY A 1012 12.48 -28.13 -17.05
CA GLY A 1012 11.46 -27.21 -16.54
C GLY A 1012 10.87 -26.23 -17.57
N PRO A 1013 9.95 -25.35 -17.14
CA PRO A 1013 9.50 -24.22 -17.94
C PRO A 1013 10.55 -23.12 -17.97
N PHE A 1014 10.96 -22.69 -19.17
CA PHE A 1014 11.90 -21.59 -19.38
C PHE A 1014 11.14 -20.31 -19.70
N HIS A 1015 11.11 -19.35 -18.76
CA HIS A 1015 10.20 -18.22 -18.78
C HIS A 1015 10.73 -16.99 -19.56
N VAL A 1016 9.84 -16.07 -19.93
CA VAL A 1016 10.15 -14.80 -20.62
C VAL A 1016 11.26 -14.00 -19.92
N ASP A 1017 11.28 -13.93 -18.59
CA ASP A 1017 12.31 -13.18 -17.84
C ASP A 1017 13.70 -13.85 -17.89
N GLU A 1018 13.75 -15.16 -18.09
CA GLU A 1018 14.99 -15.93 -18.25
C GLU A 1018 15.49 -15.90 -19.70
N ILE A 1019 14.57 -16.10 -20.66
CA ILE A 1019 14.82 -15.96 -22.10
C ILE A 1019 15.40 -14.57 -22.39
N GLY A 1020 14.80 -13.51 -21.84
CA GLY A 1020 15.25 -12.13 -22.02
C GLY A 1020 16.66 -11.83 -21.48
N ARG A 1021 17.22 -12.69 -20.62
CA ARG A 1021 18.61 -12.57 -20.11
C ARG A 1021 19.65 -13.30 -20.96
N LEU A 1022 19.23 -14.10 -21.96
CA LEU A 1022 20.16 -14.73 -22.91
C LEU A 1022 20.97 -13.65 -23.66
N ARG A 1023 22.26 -13.92 -23.90
CA ARG A 1023 23.15 -13.03 -24.67
C ARG A 1023 23.31 -13.56 -26.09
N LEU A 1024 22.35 -13.24 -26.97
CA LEU A 1024 22.35 -13.69 -28.37
C LEU A 1024 22.96 -12.64 -29.30
N ASP A 1025 23.72 -13.08 -30.29
CA ASP A 1025 23.99 -12.34 -31.54
C ASP A 1025 23.48 -13.15 -32.77
N ALA A 1026 22.48 -14.01 -32.54
CA ALA A 1026 21.91 -14.91 -33.54
C ALA A 1026 21.18 -14.14 -34.65
N TYR A 1027 21.42 -14.50 -35.91
CA TYR A 1027 20.73 -13.99 -37.11
C TYR A 1027 19.21 -14.24 -37.09
N LEU A 1028 18.74 -15.37 -36.55
CA LEU A 1028 17.32 -15.74 -36.48
C LEU A 1028 17.03 -16.67 -35.29
N VAL A 1029 15.96 -16.40 -34.55
CA VAL A 1029 15.31 -17.40 -33.69
C VAL A 1029 14.00 -17.86 -34.36
N THR A 1030 13.77 -19.17 -34.45
CA THR A 1030 12.50 -19.75 -34.89
C THR A 1030 11.84 -20.50 -33.73
N LEU A 1031 10.58 -20.18 -33.47
CA LEU A 1031 9.73 -20.81 -32.46
C LEU A 1031 8.69 -21.68 -33.19
N SER A 1032 9.04 -22.95 -33.45
CA SER A 1032 8.11 -23.97 -33.96
C SER A 1032 7.31 -24.53 -32.77
N ALA A 1033 6.55 -23.62 -32.13
CA ALA A 1033 5.90 -23.81 -30.85
C ALA A 1033 4.62 -22.97 -30.80
N CYS A 1034 3.57 -23.48 -30.15
CA CYS A 1034 2.22 -22.91 -30.13
C CYS A 1034 2.17 -21.47 -29.60
N GLU A 1035 1.41 -20.60 -30.29
CA GLU A 1035 1.03 -19.25 -29.84
C GLU A 1035 2.21 -18.29 -29.51
N THR A 1036 3.41 -18.61 -29.99
CA THR A 1036 4.65 -17.92 -29.63
C THR A 1036 4.81 -16.52 -30.22
N ALA A 1037 3.99 -16.15 -31.21
CA ALA A 1037 3.93 -14.80 -31.75
C ALA A 1037 3.06 -13.83 -30.92
N LEU A 1038 2.35 -14.32 -29.88
CA LEU A 1038 1.39 -13.52 -29.13
C LEU A 1038 2.04 -12.72 -27.98
N SER A 1039 1.66 -11.45 -27.89
CA SER A 1039 1.82 -10.54 -26.74
C SER A 1039 0.43 -10.15 -26.20
N GLY A 1040 0.32 -9.55 -25.01
CA GLY A 1040 -0.99 -9.33 -24.34
C GLY A 1040 -2.00 -8.48 -25.13
N GLY A 1041 -3.32 -8.71 -24.95
CA GLY A 1041 -4.38 -7.89 -25.58
C GLY A 1041 -5.75 -8.57 -25.80
N LEU A 1042 -5.84 -9.59 -26.68
CA LEU A 1042 -7.12 -10.02 -27.30
C LEU A 1042 -8.14 -10.68 -26.34
N LEU A 1043 -7.67 -11.18 -25.20
CA LEU A 1043 -8.41 -12.02 -24.24
C LEU A 1043 -8.20 -11.57 -22.78
N SER A 1044 -7.88 -10.30 -22.56
CA SER A 1044 -7.52 -9.75 -21.26
C SER A 1044 -8.30 -8.47 -20.95
N ASP A 1045 -8.95 -8.41 -19.79
CA ASP A 1045 -9.58 -7.19 -19.24
C ASP A 1045 -8.54 -6.16 -18.72
N ILE A 1046 -7.36 -6.14 -19.34
CA ILE A 1046 -6.23 -5.27 -18.98
C ILE A 1046 -6.34 -4.02 -19.87
N PRO A 1047 -6.35 -2.80 -19.32
CA PRO A 1047 -6.47 -1.56 -20.10
C PRO A 1047 -5.38 -1.38 -21.16
N ASP A 1048 -5.70 -0.62 -22.20
CA ASP A 1048 -4.82 -0.35 -23.33
C ASP A 1048 -3.59 0.51 -22.89
N GLY A 1049 -2.38 -0.04 -23.01
CA GLY A 1049 -1.13 0.66 -22.69
C GLY A 1049 0.09 -0.26 -22.58
N ASP A 1050 1.18 0.12 -23.24
CA ASP A 1050 2.48 -0.56 -23.44
C ASP A 1050 2.46 -2.11 -23.46
N GLU A 1051 2.56 -2.67 -24.65
CA GLU A 1051 2.20 -4.06 -24.96
C GLU A 1051 3.15 -5.09 -24.35
N TRP A 1052 2.62 -5.88 -23.41
CA TRP A 1052 3.37 -6.83 -22.58
C TRP A 1052 4.32 -7.76 -23.35
N ILE A 1053 5.55 -7.86 -22.83
CA ILE A 1053 6.63 -8.70 -23.36
C ILE A 1053 6.20 -10.17 -23.39
N GLY A 1054 5.96 -10.66 -24.62
CA GLY A 1054 5.77 -12.08 -24.95
C GLY A 1054 7.07 -12.80 -25.30
N LEU A 1055 6.99 -14.08 -25.66
CA LEU A 1055 8.16 -14.91 -26.00
C LEU A 1055 8.94 -14.35 -27.20
N ASN A 1056 8.23 -13.88 -28.23
CA ASN A 1056 8.79 -13.14 -29.37
C ASN A 1056 9.61 -11.92 -28.93
N GLN A 1057 9.06 -11.06 -28.08
CA GLN A 1057 9.72 -9.86 -27.58
C GLN A 1057 10.93 -10.20 -26.69
N ALA A 1058 10.84 -11.26 -25.89
CA ALA A 1058 11.94 -11.74 -25.05
C ALA A 1058 13.17 -12.17 -25.87
N PHE A 1059 12.98 -12.87 -27.00
CA PHE A 1059 14.09 -13.23 -27.88
C PHE A 1059 14.69 -12.04 -28.64
N LEU A 1060 13.88 -11.04 -29.03
CA LEU A 1060 14.41 -9.77 -29.56
C LEU A 1060 15.28 -9.07 -28.50
N ALA A 1061 14.79 -8.98 -27.25
CA ALA A 1061 15.53 -8.41 -26.12
C ALA A 1061 16.85 -9.16 -25.82
N ALA A 1062 16.84 -10.48 -25.90
CA ALA A 1062 18.03 -11.32 -25.80
C ALA A 1062 19.06 -11.07 -26.92
N GLY A 1063 18.62 -10.56 -28.07
CA GLY A 1063 19.48 -9.91 -29.05
C GLY A 1063 19.47 -10.46 -30.47
N THR A 1064 18.55 -11.37 -30.81
CA THR A 1064 18.33 -11.67 -32.23
C THR A 1064 17.64 -10.48 -32.92
N PRO A 1065 17.96 -10.12 -34.18
CA PRO A 1065 17.27 -9.04 -34.87
C PRO A 1065 15.88 -9.47 -35.34
N THR A 1066 15.58 -10.78 -35.34
CA THR A 1066 14.37 -11.34 -35.92
C THR A 1066 13.94 -12.64 -35.23
N VAL A 1067 12.65 -12.77 -34.96
CA VAL A 1067 12.01 -14.01 -34.51
C VAL A 1067 10.98 -14.45 -35.54
N MET A 1068 10.96 -15.73 -35.92
CA MET A 1068 9.83 -16.34 -36.63
C MET A 1068 9.01 -17.17 -35.64
N ALA A 1069 7.71 -16.89 -35.52
CA ALA A 1069 6.85 -17.47 -34.49
C ALA A 1069 5.42 -17.72 -34.98
N SER A 1070 4.64 -18.51 -34.22
CA SER A 1070 3.28 -18.93 -34.60
C SER A 1070 2.16 -18.12 -33.92
N LEU A 1071 1.12 -17.79 -34.68
CA LEU A 1071 -0.08 -17.06 -34.23
C LEU A 1071 -1.16 -17.98 -33.62
N TRP A 1072 -1.07 -19.29 -33.82
CA TRP A 1072 -1.92 -20.35 -33.23
C TRP A 1072 -1.18 -21.69 -33.24
N ALA A 1073 -1.68 -22.68 -32.49
CA ALA A 1073 -1.16 -24.05 -32.54
C ALA A 1073 -1.40 -24.70 -33.92
N ILE A 1074 -0.36 -25.30 -34.49
CA ILE A 1074 -0.40 -26.06 -35.76
C ILE A 1074 0.08 -27.49 -35.51
N ASP A 1075 -0.43 -28.43 -36.30
CA ASP A 1075 0.03 -29.83 -36.30
C ASP A 1075 1.42 -29.96 -36.95
N ASP A 1076 2.28 -30.84 -36.41
CA ASP A 1076 3.63 -31.08 -36.91
C ASP A 1076 3.64 -31.54 -38.40
N GLU A 1077 2.60 -32.25 -38.84
CA GLU A 1077 2.45 -32.66 -40.25
C GLU A 1077 2.26 -31.46 -41.20
N VAL A 1078 1.76 -30.33 -40.67
CA VAL A 1078 1.48 -29.10 -41.41
C VAL A 1078 2.62 -28.08 -41.33
N SER A 1079 3.27 -27.93 -40.17
CA SER A 1079 4.43 -27.03 -40.01
C SER A 1079 5.65 -27.51 -40.82
N SER A 1080 5.94 -28.82 -40.78
CA SER A 1080 7.20 -29.37 -41.26
C SER A 1080 7.53 -29.01 -42.72
N PRO A 1081 6.62 -29.16 -43.71
CA PRO A 1081 6.93 -28.85 -45.10
C PRO A 1081 7.13 -27.35 -45.36
N LEU A 1082 6.47 -26.49 -44.57
CA LEU A 1082 6.63 -25.03 -44.63
C LEU A 1082 8.02 -24.63 -44.11
N MET A 1083 8.39 -25.14 -42.92
CA MET A 1083 9.65 -24.80 -42.25
C MET A 1083 10.88 -25.33 -42.99
N ILE A 1084 10.83 -26.59 -43.46
CA ILE A 1084 11.87 -27.15 -44.33
C ILE A 1084 12.03 -26.28 -45.59
N GLY A 1085 10.92 -25.94 -46.25
CA GLY A 1085 10.92 -25.11 -47.46
C GLY A 1085 11.38 -23.67 -47.24
N PHE A 1086 11.20 -23.12 -46.03
CA PHE A 1086 11.72 -21.82 -45.60
C PHE A 1086 13.25 -21.85 -45.47
N TYR A 1087 13.81 -22.84 -44.77
CA TYR A 1087 15.27 -22.96 -44.62
C TYR A 1087 15.97 -23.27 -45.96
N ASP A 1088 15.34 -24.05 -46.84
CA ASP A 1088 15.78 -24.24 -48.24
C ASP A 1088 15.83 -22.91 -49.06
N ARG A 1089 15.21 -21.83 -48.56
CA ARG A 1089 15.09 -20.52 -49.22
C ARG A 1089 15.72 -19.36 -48.43
N LEU A 1090 16.34 -19.63 -47.28
CA LEU A 1090 16.89 -18.61 -46.38
C LEU A 1090 18.23 -18.04 -46.90
N GLY A 1091 18.14 -17.29 -47.99
CA GLY A 1091 19.26 -16.69 -48.72
C GLY A 1091 19.30 -15.16 -48.67
N PRO A 1092 20.04 -14.50 -49.59
CA PRO A 1092 20.32 -13.06 -49.55
C PRO A 1092 19.12 -12.14 -49.81
N GLU A 1093 17.96 -12.69 -50.21
CA GLU A 1093 16.70 -11.94 -50.34
C GLU A 1093 15.97 -11.74 -49.00
N GLY A 1094 16.43 -12.39 -47.93
CA GLY A 1094 15.99 -12.16 -46.55
C GLY A 1094 14.87 -13.09 -46.06
N LYS A 1095 14.68 -13.06 -44.74
CA LYS A 1095 13.76 -13.93 -43.98
C LYS A 1095 12.30 -13.77 -44.43
N ALA A 1096 11.85 -12.51 -44.58
CA ALA A 1096 10.47 -12.22 -44.99
C ALA A 1096 10.18 -12.66 -46.44
N HIS A 1097 11.18 -12.62 -47.33
CA HIS A 1097 11.03 -13.20 -48.67
C HIS A 1097 10.88 -14.72 -48.60
N ALA A 1098 11.76 -15.41 -47.87
CA ALA A 1098 11.75 -16.87 -47.76
C ALA A 1098 10.39 -17.41 -47.27
N LEU A 1099 9.80 -16.76 -46.24
CA LEU A 1099 8.46 -17.09 -45.75
C LEU A 1099 7.38 -16.79 -46.79
N ALA A 1100 7.34 -15.57 -47.35
CA ALA A 1100 6.31 -15.19 -48.33
C ALA A 1100 6.31 -16.10 -49.56
N THR A 1101 7.48 -16.56 -50.02
CA THR A 1101 7.59 -17.50 -51.15
C THR A 1101 7.07 -18.90 -50.79
N MET A 1102 7.19 -19.36 -49.55
CA MET A 1102 6.54 -20.59 -49.10
C MET A 1102 5.02 -20.45 -48.92
N GLN A 1103 4.55 -19.32 -48.38
CA GLN A 1103 3.13 -19.02 -48.26
C GLN A 1103 2.44 -18.97 -49.64
N ARG A 1104 3.05 -18.29 -50.63
CA ARG A 1104 2.59 -18.31 -52.03
C ARG A 1104 2.54 -19.71 -52.64
N ARG A 1105 3.49 -20.59 -52.31
CA ARG A 1105 3.49 -21.98 -52.77
C ARG A 1105 2.32 -22.78 -52.18
N PHE A 1106 2.01 -22.59 -50.90
CA PHE A 1106 0.86 -23.24 -50.24
C PHE A 1106 -0.48 -22.70 -50.76
N ILE A 1107 -0.57 -21.40 -51.08
CA ILE A 1107 -1.75 -20.78 -51.73
C ILE A 1107 -2.04 -21.40 -53.11
N GLN A 1108 -1.01 -21.82 -53.86
CA GLN A 1108 -1.13 -22.38 -55.20
C GLN A 1108 -1.59 -23.85 -55.22
N ASP A 1109 -1.40 -24.60 -54.14
CA ASP A 1109 -1.83 -25.99 -54.03
C ASP A 1109 -3.26 -26.07 -53.42
N PRO A 1110 -4.27 -26.61 -54.13
CA PRO A 1110 -5.64 -26.71 -53.63
C PRO A 1110 -5.77 -27.41 -52.27
N ALA A 1111 -4.87 -28.33 -51.90
CA ALA A 1111 -4.91 -29.03 -50.62
C ALA A 1111 -4.46 -28.14 -49.45
N THR A 1112 -3.50 -27.24 -49.67
CA THR A 1112 -2.93 -26.36 -48.62
C THR A 1112 -3.36 -24.90 -48.72
N ARG A 1113 -4.22 -24.54 -49.69
CA ARG A 1113 -4.65 -23.14 -49.92
C ARG A 1113 -5.35 -22.48 -48.72
N HIS A 1114 -5.94 -23.25 -47.81
CA HIS A 1114 -6.60 -22.72 -46.61
C HIS A 1114 -5.59 -21.98 -45.69
N PRO A 1115 -5.88 -20.76 -45.20
CA PRO A 1115 -4.94 -19.99 -44.36
C PRO A 1115 -4.38 -20.75 -43.15
N PHE A 1116 -5.15 -21.70 -42.59
CA PHE A 1116 -4.69 -22.64 -41.56
C PHE A 1116 -3.30 -23.23 -41.81
N TYR A 1117 -2.99 -23.63 -43.06
CA TYR A 1117 -1.74 -24.33 -43.39
C TYR A 1117 -0.50 -23.44 -43.52
N TRP A 1118 -0.66 -22.10 -43.62
CA TRP A 1118 0.46 -21.22 -44.01
C TRP A 1118 0.46 -19.83 -43.37
N ALA A 1119 -0.68 -19.32 -42.89
CA ALA A 1119 -0.81 -17.97 -42.35
C ALA A 1119 -0.49 -17.87 -40.84
N ALA A 1120 -0.25 -19.00 -40.16
CA ALA A 1120 0.09 -19.01 -38.75
C ALA A 1120 1.47 -18.39 -38.46
N PHE A 1121 2.43 -18.55 -39.36
CA PHE A 1121 3.79 -18.08 -39.14
C PHE A 1121 3.99 -16.65 -39.65
N THR A 1122 4.70 -15.85 -38.86
CA THR A 1122 5.08 -14.47 -39.19
C THR A 1122 6.55 -14.19 -38.83
N VAL A 1123 7.16 -13.25 -39.54
CA VAL A 1123 8.53 -12.75 -39.30
C VAL A 1123 8.44 -11.47 -38.49
N ILE A 1124 9.03 -11.47 -37.29
CA ILE A 1124 8.94 -10.38 -36.31
C ILE A 1124 10.32 -9.75 -36.13
N GLY A 1125 10.46 -8.44 -36.35
CA GLY A 1125 11.74 -7.72 -36.33
C GLY A 1125 12.29 -7.43 -37.75
N ASP A 1126 13.61 -7.31 -37.90
CA ASP A 1126 14.22 -6.93 -39.19
C ASP A 1126 14.01 -8.06 -40.24
N PRO A 1127 13.40 -7.79 -41.40
CA PRO A 1127 13.07 -8.81 -42.42
C PRO A 1127 14.27 -9.45 -43.14
N LEU A 1128 15.48 -8.94 -42.90
CA LEU A 1128 16.70 -9.19 -43.68
C LEU A 1128 17.54 -10.37 -43.18
#